data_AF-D9W4E7-F1
#
_entry.id   AF-D9W4E7-F1
#
_cell.length_a   1.000
_cell.length_b   1.000
_cell.length_c   1.000
_cell.angle_alpha   90.00
_cell.angle_beta   90.00
_cell.angle_gamma   90.00
#
_symmetry.space_group_name_H-M   'P 1'
#
loop_
_entity.id
_entity.type
_entity.pdbx_description
1 polymer ?
#
loop_
_entity_poly.entity_id
_entity_poly.type
_entity_poly.pdbx_seq_one_letter_code
_entity_poly.pdbx_strand_id
1 'polypeptide(L)'
;MTDRLREGIVRVVGDDGATCGAGFIAAAGLVVTCAHVVVDAGSGPGREIALVRHADGARWRGTVVEEWWGEPDAEDVAVLRVPEAPAEAALLLGALDTAADRQLRTFGFPAAKPVEGLSGRCLVVPGSTTENGHPVHVLESDQVTFGFSGAPVWDDEHEVAVGMVTSIIGVRHVVAGAGDRGRFAVPADPGIRLTRTAFMGPVTTIRARCPELGLPEDVPYLGLDAFEDPRFYFGRDDAVRRLTRTLARERRAVLVGNSGSGKSSLLHAGLDKALTGTSGDLGRRLRCDMVAGTDPLPALVRSLAAGRPASEPRDGRTPGAVTAEGRAALARLAAAFGPGCPPDPGPPQEPRPLPPETVPERLSGMPPGEAAAALSRAVPAGLLLLVDQFERLYAATDERTADHFTDVLLALRDHGTVVVIALRADFYGRALRHAGLADALTRRQVTVLPMTAEELRQAIVEPARLQLRRVQRELADRLIADVRGRPGALPLLELTLKQLWKTEADTGVLSLDGYLALGSGGAAGPGGADGPAEVNPAQGVAGAVYRAAEETWRDKLTDEERDAAPAVFVRLVAAEQIGDASASALTARRAWLGEWDPVARSVVATFVRERLLVLRGDPVSGRPAVEIAHEALIEAWPRLTDWVRYHRAFSDWYAADFAPAFQLWTGHDRREEFLLPKSTTDAARAWCVQRPALMAGPALEYVRASAERLDRAQEEAWHARRNADESRSILWATRAVRHDEPTTALALALNRPHGWNTRRGTALRALAEVAYRPGLRERAAPWPHRPQTWPSPSAPGSS
;
A
#
# COMPACT_ATOMS: atom_id res chain seq x y z
N MET A 1 33.26 11.05 -15.61
CA MET A 1 32.43 9.85 -15.80
C MET A 1 33.35 8.76 -16.30
N THR A 2 33.57 7.74 -15.48
CA THR A 2 34.25 6.50 -15.88
C THR A 2 33.43 5.82 -16.97
N ASP A 3 34.07 5.42 -18.07
CA ASP A 3 33.42 4.72 -19.18
C ASP A 3 33.15 3.27 -18.75
N ARG A 4 32.00 3.02 -18.10
CA ARG A 4 31.63 1.70 -17.53
C ARG A 4 31.86 0.54 -18.50
N LEU A 5 31.58 0.77 -19.78
CA LEU A 5 31.87 -0.17 -20.86
C LEU A 5 33.29 -0.72 -20.74
N ARG A 6 34.30 0.17 -20.65
CA ARG A 6 35.72 -0.20 -20.54
C ARG A 6 36.08 -0.93 -19.26
N GLU A 7 35.39 -0.62 -18.15
CA GLU A 7 35.64 -1.27 -16.85
C GLU A 7 35.28 -2.75 -16.87
N GLY A 8 34.27 -3.11 -17.67
CA GLY A 8 33.77 -4.47 -17.87
C GLY A 8 34.40 -5.24 -19.02
N ILE A 9 35.23 -4.62 -19.88
CA ILE A 9 35.88 -5.32 -21.00
C ILE A 9 37.03 -6.20 -20.50
N VAL A 10 37.08 -7.41 -21.05
CA VAL A 10 38.26 -8.28 -20.98
C VAL A 10 38.76 -8.61 -22.38
N ARG A 11 40.06 -8.85 -22.47
CA ARG A 11 40.73 -9.35 -23.67
C ARG A 11 40.97 -10.84 -23.53
N VAL A 12 40.57 -11.62 -24.52
CA VAL A 12 40.85 -13.06 -24.58
C VAL A 12 42.19 -13.29 -25.25
N VAL A 13 43.05 -14.06 -24.60
CA VAL A 13 44.45 -14.24 -25.01
C VAL A 13 44.76 -15.71 -25.25
N GLY A 14 45.36 -16.01 -26.40
CA GLY A 14 45.82 -17.35 -26.74
C GLY A 14 47.13 -17.72 -26.02
N ASP A 15 47.54 -18.98 -26.16
CA ASP A 15 48.77 -19.52 -25.56
C ASP A 15 50.05 -18.81 -26.04
N ASP A 16 50.03 -18.24 -27.24
CA ASP A 16 51.11 -17.45 -27.83
C ASP A 16 51.16 -16.00 -27.32
N GLY A 17 50.20 -15.60 -26.47
CA GLY A 17 50.06 -14.25 -25.95
C GLY A 17 49.34 -13.29 -26.90
N ALA A 18 48.91 -13.75 -28.08
CA ALA A 18 48.16 -12.95 -29.03
C ALA A 18 46.70 -12.74 -28.57
N THR A 19 46.11 -11.63 -29.02
CA THR A 19 44.70 -11.33 -28.75
C THR A 19 43.82 -12.08 -29.74
N CYS A 20 42.95 -12.95 -29.24
CA CYS A 20 42.01 -13.72 -30.06
C CYS A 20 40.66 -13.00 -30.19
N GLY A 21 40.27 -12.21 -29.20
CA GLY A 21 39.03 -11.44 -29.24
C GLY A 21 38.77 -10.67 -27.95
N ALA A 22 37.53 -10.23 -27.80
CA ALA A 22 37.04 -9.53 -26.63
C ALA A 22 36.07 -10.41 -25.83
N GLY A 23 35.84 -10.02 -24.59
CA GLY A 23 34.78 -10.52 -23.75
C GLY A 23 34.35 -9.42 -22.80
N PHE A 24 33.32 -9.68 -22.00
CA PHE A 24 32.90 -8.74 -20.97
C PHE A 24 32.38 -9.44 -19.72
N ILE A 25 32.52 -8.76 -18.59
CA ILE A 25 32.00 -9.22 -17.30
C ILE A 25 30.48 -9.02 -17.33
N ALA A 26 29.70 -10.09 -17.27
CA ALA A 26 28.24 -10.03 -17.32
C ALA A 26 27.60 -10.11 -15.92
N ALA A 27 28.30 -10.74 -14.97
CA ALA A 27 27.94 -10.78 -13.55
C ALA A 27 29.19 -11.01 -12.70
N ALA A 28 29.03 -10.95 -11.38
CA ALA A 28 30.09 -11.30 -10.44
C ALA A 28 30.61 -12.73 -10.73
N GLY A 29 31.92 -12.86 -10.98
CA GLY A 29 32.51 -14.16 -11.27
C GLY A 29 32.25 -14.72 -12.68
N LEU A 30 31.54 -14.00 -13.56
CA LEU A 30 31.12 -14.49 -14.88
C LEU A 30 31.53 -13.55 -16.01
N VAL A 31 32.21 -14.12 -17.01
CA VAL A 31 32.60 -13.43 -18.25
C VAL A 31 31.93 -14.11 -19.44
N VAL A 32 31.44 -13.32 -20.39
CA VAL A 32 30.84 -13.80 -21.64
C VAL A 32 31.74 -13.41 -22.82
N THR A 33 31.88 -14.32 -23.78
CA THR A 33 32.58 -14.12 -25.07
C THR A 33 31.98 -15.05 -26.13
N CYS A 34 32.51 -15.01 -27.36
CA CYS A 34 32.15 -15.94 -28.41
C CYS A 34 32.81 -17.30 -28.22
N ALA A 35 32.15 -18.37 -28.64
CA ALA A 35 32.71 -19.71 -28.60
C ALA A 35 33.88 -19.86 -29.58
N HIS A 36 33.79 -19.29 -30.78
CA HIS A 36 34.91 -19.31 -31.73
C HIS A 36 36.14 -18.57 -31.18
N VAL A 37 35.97 -17.50 -30.40
CA VAL A 37 37.09 -16.78 -29.76
C VAL A 37 37.82 -17.67 -28.74
N VAL A 38 37.09 -18.52 -28.02
CA VAL A 38 37.67 -19.51 -27.10
C VAL A 38 38.44 -20.58 -27.86
N VAL A 39 37.89 -21.06 -28.98
CA VAL A 39 38.56 -22.03 -29.87
C VAL A 39 39.83 -21.44 -30.47
N ASP A 40 39.77 -20.20 -30.96
CA ASP A 40 40.91 -19.46 -31.53
C ASP A 40 42.02 -19.20 -30.49
N ALA A 41 41.66 -19.12 -29.21
CA ALA A 41 42.62 -19.03 -28.10
C ALA A 41 43.25 -20.39 -27.74
N GLY A 42 42.87 -21.49 -28.41
CA GLY A 42 43.39 -22.83 -28.15
C GLY A 42 42.69 -23.56 -27.00
N SER A 43 41.51 -23.09 -26.58
CA SER A 43 40.75 -23.66 -25.46
C SER A 43 39.39 -24.23 -25.92
N GLY A 44 38.56 -24.63 -24.97
CA GLY A 44 37.25 -25.23 -25.24
C GLY A 44 36.48 -25.57 -23.96
N PRO A 45 35.32 -26.23 -24.08
CA PRO A 45 34.47 -26.58 -22.94
C PRO A 45 35.26 -27.28 -21.81
N GLY A 46 35.07 -26.83 -20.57
CA GLY A 46 35.73 -27.38 -19.38
C GLY A 46 37.23 -27.07 -19.24
N ARG A 47 37.82 -26.29 -20.16
CA ARG A 47 39.25 -25.94 -20.16
C ARG A 47 39.48 -24.53 -19.63
N GLU A 48 40.71 -24.26 -19.19
CA GLU A 48 41.12 -22.92 -18.78
C GLU A 48 41.44 -22.04 -20.00
N ILE A 49 41.25 -20.74 -19.85
CA ILE A 49 41.59 -19.72 -20.84
C ILE A 49 42.18 -18.48 -20.15
N ALA A 50 43.16 -17.85 -20.79
CA ALA A 50 43.79 -16.64 -20.28
C ALA A 50 43.00 -15.39 -20.68
N LEU A 51 42.78 -14.50 -19.70
CA LEU A 51 42.07 -13.25 -19.87
C LEU A 51 42.91 -12.09 -19.33
N VAL A 52 42.77 -10.91 -19.92
CA VAL A 52 43.35 -9.67 -19.38
C VAL A 52 42.27 -8.62 -19.27
N ARG A 53 42.01 -8.13 -18.05
CA ARG A 53 41.06 -7.04 -17.83
C ARG A 53 41.60 -5.76 -18.45
N HIS A 54 40.77 -5.08 -19.23
CA HIS A 54 41.21 -3.90 -19.97
C HIS A 54 41.52 -2.70 -19.06
N ALA A 55 40.73 -2.52 -17.99
CA ALA A 55 40.80 -1.32 -17.15
C ALA A 55 42.10 -1.16 -16.36
N ASP A 56 42.70 -2.26 -15.91
CA ASP A 56 43.87 -2.28 -15.03
C ASP A 56 45.00 -3.22 -15.51
N GLY A 57 44.77 -3.98 -16.59
CA GLY A 57 45.72 -4.96 -17.12
C GLY A 57 45.86 -6.22 -16.27
N ALA A 58 44.97 -6.46 -15.30
CA ALA A 58 45.00 -7.65 -14.46
C ALA A 58 44.85 -8.91 -15.30
N ARG A 59 45.72 -9.89 -15.07
CA ARG A 59 45.69 -11.19 -15.76
C ARG A 59 44.88 -12.18 -14.96
N TRP A 60 43.92 -12.83 -15.60
CA TRP A 60 43.03 -13.81 -15.00
C TRP A 60 43.10 -15.13 -15.76
N ARG A 61 42.67 -16.19 -15.07
CA ARG A 61 42.36 -17.48 -15.70
C ARG A 61 40.88 -17.76 -15.49
N GLY A 62 40.17 -17.95 -16.59
CA GLY A 62 38.79 -18.38 -16.58
C GLY A 62 38.66 -19.85 -16.93
N THR A 63 37.65 -20.53 -16.39
CA THR A 63 37.26 -21.87 -16.84
C THR A 63 36.02 -21.76 -17.73
N VAL A 64 36.08 -22.31 -18.93
CA VAL A 64 34.93 -22.39 -19.84
C VAL A 64 33.89 -23.33 -19.25
N VAL A 65 32.68 -22.83 -19.03
CA VAL A 65 31.59 -23.62 -18.44
C VAL A 65 30.97 -24.49 -19.53
N GLU A 66 31.14 -25.81 -19.41
CA GLU A 66 30.66 -26.78 -20.41
C GLU A 66 29.13 -26.75 -20.56
N GLU A 67 28.38 -26.55 -19.47
CA GLU A 67 26.92 -26.52 -19.53
C GLU A 67 26.35 -25.30 -20.27
N TRP A 68 27.12 -24.22 -20.39
CA TRP A 68 26.71 -22.96 -21.01
C TRP A 68 27.45 -22.67 -22.33
N TRP A 69 28.08 -23.70 -22.89
CA TRP A 69 28.70 -23.64 -24.22
C TRP A 69 27.63 -23.70 -25.32
N GLY A 70 27.68 -22.74 -26.24
CA GLY A 70 26.99 -22.78 -27.52
C GLY A 70 28.02 -22.92 -28.63
N GLU A 71 27.86 -23.92 -29.51
CA GLU A 71 28.87 -24.22 -30.53
C GLU A 71 29.16 -23.01 -31.44
N PRO A 72 30.40 -22.85 -31.94
CA PRO A 72 30.77 -21.76 -32.85
C PRO A 72 29.87 -21.62 -34.09
N ASP A 73 29.39 -22.75 -34.63
CA ASP A 73 28.50 -22.77 -35.78
C ASP A 73 27.00 -22.71 -35.40
N ALA A 74 26.70 -22.61 -34.11
CA ALA A 74 25.35 -22.56 -33.56
C ALA A 74 25.06 -21.20 -32.90
N GLU A 75 24.93 -21.13 -31.57
CA GLU A 75 24.70 -19.87 -30.85
C GLU A 75 25.95 -19.01 -30.71
N ASP A 76 27.15 -19.58 -30.85
CA ASP A 76 28.44 -18.92 -30.69
C ASP A 76 28.58 -18.13 -29.36
N VAL A 77 28.20 -18.76 -28.25
CA VAL A 77 28.28 -18.17 -26.90
C VAL A 77 29.14 -19.06 -26.01
N ALA A 78 30.10 -18.45 -25.32
CA ALA A 78 30.86 -19.09 -24.26
C ALA A 78 30.78 -18.25 -22.98
N VAL A 79 30.47 -18.91 -21.86
CA VAL A 79 30.49 -18.31 -20.53
C VAL A 79 31.62 -18.91 -19.70
N LEU A 80 32.39 -18.04 -19.05
CA LEU A 80 33.59 -18.38 -18.30
C LEU A 80 33.37 -18.06 -16.82
N ARG A 81 33.73 -18.99 -15.93
CA ARG A 81 33.86 -18.70 -14.50
C ARG A 81 35.23 -18.09 -14.23
N VAL A 82 35.24 -16.86 -13.72
CA VAL A 82 36.43 -16.06 -13.42
C VAL A 82 36.26 -15.48 -12.02
N PRO A 83 36.71 -16.16 -10.94
CA PRO A 83 36.48 -15.75 -9.56
C PRO A 83 36.89 -14.30 -9.23
N GLU A 84 37.90 -13.79 -9.92
CA GLU A 84 38.43 -12.44 -9.76
C GLU A 84 37.56 -11.35 -10.39
N ALA A 85 36.57 -11.71 -11.24
CA ALA A 85 35.74 -10.75 -11.95
C ALA A 85 34.77 -10.03 -10.99
N PRO A 86 34.94 -8.71 -10.78
CA PRO A 86 34.18 -7.99 -9.76
C PRO A 86 32.74 -7.66 -10.21
N ALA A 87 31.81 -7.67 -9.25
CA ALA A 87 30.39 -7.38 -9.49
C ALA A 87 30.15 -5.93 -9.96
N GLU A 88 30.96 -4.98 -9.48
CA GLU A 88 30.86 -3.56 -9.82
C GLU A 88 31.28 -3.24 -11.26
N ALA A 89 32.04 -4.12 -11.90
CA ALA A 89 32.45 -3.99 -13.31
C ALA A 89 31.52 -4.75 -14.26
N ALA A 90 30.51 -5.45 -13.74
CA ALA A 90 29.56 -6.19 -14.56
C ALA A 90 28.69 -5.26 -15.41
N LEU A 91 28.60 -5.57 -16.71
CA LEU A 91 27.74 -4.90 -17.67
C LEU A 91 26.36 -5.57 -17.63
N LEU A 92 25.36 -4.84 -17.14
CA LEU A 92 23.98 -5.33 -17.10
C LEU A 92 23.46 -5.60 -18.50
N LEU A 93 22.71 -6.69 -18.66
CA LEU A 93 22.15 -7.10 -19.93
C LEU A 93 20.73 -6.53 -20.10
N GLY A 94 20.46 -5.86 -21.22
CA GLY A 94 19.17 -5.26 -21.54
C GLY A 94 18.61 -5.77 -22.87
N ALA A 95 17.31 -5.61 -23.06
CA ALA A 95 16.68 -5.83 -24.35
C ALA A 95 17.01 -4.67 -25.29
N LEU A 96 17.20 -5.00 -26.56
CA LEU A 96 17.34 -4.01 -27.62
C LEU A 96 15.96 -3.38 -27.92
N ASP A 97 15.88 -2.06 -27.87
CA ASP A 97 14.74 -1.32 -28.39
C ASP A 97 14.94 -1.06 -29.90
N THR A 98 14.22 -1.82 -30.73
CA THR A 98 14.28 -1.75 -32.18
C THR A 98 13.39 -0.67 -32.79
N ALA A 99 12.60 0.04 -31.99
CA ALA A 99 11.73 1.11 -32.45
C ALA A 99 12.48 2.44 -32.64
N ALA A 100 13.65 2.58 -32.03
CA ALA A 100 14.48 3.77 -32.10
C ALA A 100 15.72 3.53 -32.97
N ASP A 101 16.01 4.46 -33.90
CA ASP A 101 17.24 4.48 -34.69
C ASP A 101 18.41 4.96 -33.80
N ARG A 102 18.93 4.04 -32.96
CA ARG A 102 19.94 4.34 -31.94
C ARG A 102 21.34 3.97 -32.40
N GLN A 103 22.26 4.91 -32.25
CA GLN A 103 23.70 4.66 -32.40
C GLN A 103 24.27 4.05 -31.12
N LEU A 104 24.68 2.79 -31.22
CA LEU A 104 25.26 2.00 -30.13
C LEU A 104 26.79 2.04 -30.18
N ARG A 105 27.44 1.65 -29.08
CA ARG A 105 28.89 1.50 -28.98
C ARG A 105 29.31 0.05 -28.82
N THR A 106 30.53 -0.28 -29.20
CA THR A 106 31.20 -1.54 -28.86
C THR A 106 32.69 -1.28 -28.66
N PHE A 107 33.41 -2.24 -28.10
CA PHE A 107 34.84 -2.10 -27.82
C PHE A 107 35.58 -3.41 -28.05
N GLY A 108 36.54 -3.39 -28.98
CA GLY A 108 37.29 -4.58 -29.38
C GLY A 108 38.79 -4.33 -29.49
N PHE A 109 39.53 -5.37 -29.84
CA PHE A 109 41.00 -5.38 -29.92
C PHE A 109 41.47 -5.75 -31.32
N PRO A 110 41.29 -4.85 -32.32
CA PRO A 110 41.70 -5.13 -33.68
C PRO A 110 43.23 -5.21 -33.81
N ALA A 111 43.73 -5.83 -34.88
CA ALA A 111 45.16 -5.99 -35.13
C ALA A 111 45.97 -4.67 -35.10
N ALA A 112 45.34 -3.54 -35.39
CA ALA A 112 45.96 -2.21 -35.29
C ALA A 112 46.20 -1.74 -33.85
N LYS A 113 45.40 -2.20 -32.89
CA LYS A 113 45.50 -1.91 -31.44
C LYS A 113 45.16 -3.16 -30.61
N PRO A 114 45.99 -4.21 -30.67
CA PRO A 114 45.66 -5.51 -30.10
C PRO A 114 45.69 -5.50 -28.56
N VAL A 115 46.26 -4.48 -27.93
CA VAL A 115 46.35 -4.33 -26.46
C VAL A 115 45.52 -3.15 -25.97
N GLU A 116 45.66 -1.97 -26.58
CA GLU A 116 44.93 -0.76 -26.18
C GLU A 116 43.44 -0.81 -26.53
N GLY A 117 43.07 -1.59 -27.55
CA GLY A 117 41.70 -1.66 -28.06
C GLY A 117 41.21 -0.38 -28.75
N LEU A 118 40.05 -0.48 -29.36
CA LEU A 118 39.34 0.62 -30.01
C LEU A 118 37.84 0.54 -29.72
N SER A 119 37.24 1.70 -29.49
CA SER A 119 35.77 1.83 -29.50
C SER A 119 35.27 1.91 -30.93
N GLY A 120 34.17 1.22 -31.23
CA GLY A 120 33.43 1.35 -32.48
C GLY A 120 32.00 1.82 -32.22
N ARG A 121 31.41 2.53 -33.18
CA ARG A 121 29.98 2.86 -33.20
C ARG A 121 29.26 1.99 -34.21
N CYS A 122 28.04 1.56 -33.90
CA CYS A 122 27.21 0.76 -34.80
C CYS A 122 25.76 1.22 -34.74
N LEU A 123 25.03 1.00 -35.83
CA LEU A 123 23.57 1.10 -35.88
C LEU A 123 23.00 -0.30 -36.01
N VAL A 124 21.91 -0.59 -35.30
CA VAL A 124 21.20 -1.86 -35.49
C VAL A 124 20.16 -1.66 -36.59
N VAL A 125 20.24 -2.48 -37.63
CA VAL A 125 19.25 -2.47 -38.69
C VAL A 125 17.98 -3.16 -38.17
N PRO A 126 16.80 -2.51 -38.23
CA PRO A 126 15.55 -3.14 -37.80
C PRO A 126 15.24 -4.40 -38.60
N GLY A 127 14.93 -5.49 -37.88
CA GLY A 127 14.72 -6.83 -38.42
C GLY A 127 15.77 -7.81 -37.91
N SER A 128 15.34 -8.84 -37.19
CA SER A 128 16.20 -9.98 -36.84
C SER A 128 16.33 -10.91 -38.04
N THR A 129 17.54 -11.38 -38.32
CA THR A 129 17.79 -12.46 -39.28
C THR A 129 18.26 -13.71 -38.53
N THR A 130 18.43 -14.81 -39.26
CA THR A 130 19.07 -16.02 -38.72
C THR A 130 20.42 -16.25 -39.37
N GLU A 131 21.42 -16.54 -38.55
CA GLU A 131 22.73 -17.05 -38.97
C GLU A 131 22.85 -18.47 -38.41
N ASN A 132 23.09 -19.45 -39.29
CA ASN A 132 23.10 -20.88 -38.95
C ASN A 132 21.87 -21.39 -38.17
N GLY A 133 20.71 -20.74 -38.34
CA GLY A 133 19.47 -21.10 -37.64
C GLY A 133 19.25 -20.39 -36.30
N HIS A 134 20.16 -19.50 -35.88
CA HIS A 134 20.08 -18.76 -34.62
C HIS A 134 19.80 -17.27 -34.84
N PRO A 135 19.01 -16.62 -33.97
CA PRO A 135 18.64 -15.22 -34.14
C PRO A 135 19.84 -14.29 -33.96
N VAL A 136 20.07 -13.42 -34.94
CA VAL A 136 21.08 -12.35 -34.90
C VAL A 136 20.51 -11.04 -35.43
N HIS A 137 21.10 -9.93 -34.97
CA HIS A 137 20.83 -8.60 -35.48
C HIS A 137 21.97 -8.12 -36.38
N VAL A 138 21.62 -7.41 -37.45
CA VAL A 138 22.62 -6.81 -38.34
C VAL A 138 23.07 -5.47 -37.76
N LEU A 139 24.39 -5.33 -37.62
CA LEU A 139 25.06 -4.09 -37.26
C LEU A 139 25.65 -3.43 -38.50
N GLU A 140 25.29 -2.18 -38.74
CA GLU A 140 25.93 -1.34 -39.76
C GLU A 140 27.01 -0.47 -39.11
N SER A 141 28.27 -0.63 -39.55
CA SER A 141 29.42 0.11 -39.03
C SER A 141 30.64 0.06 -39.96
N ASP A 142 31.38 1.16 -40.06
CA ASP A 142 32.76 1.21 -40.60
C ASP A 142 33.86 1.09 -39.53
N GLN A 143 33.48 1.03 -38.25
CA GLN A 143 34.42 1.01 -37.12
C GLN A 143 34.54 -0.37 -36.46
N VAL A 144 33.58 -1.27 -36.71
CA VAL A 144 33.60 -2.65 -36.21
C VAL A 144 34.34 -3.54 -37.21
N THR A 145 35.36 -4.25 -36.73
CA THR A 145 36.24 -5.10 -37.56
C THR A 145 36.74 -6.31 -36.77
N PHE A 146 37.51 -7.20 -37.41
CA PHE A 146 38.09 -8.37 -36.75
C PHE A 146 38.83 -7.99 -35.46
N GLY A 147 38.61 -8.77 -34.39
CA GLY A 147 39.06 -8.47 -33.03
C GLY A 147 37.98 -7.84 -32.13
N PHE A 148 36.81 -7.52 -32.68
CA PHE A 148 35.61 -7.13 -31.92
C PHE A 148 34.71 -8.32 -31.54
N SER A 149 34.94 -9.52 -32.08
CA SER A 149 34.19 -10.71 -31.71
C SER A 149 34.24 -10.95 -30.20
N GLY A 150 33.08 -11.25 -29.61
CA GLY A 150 32.88 -11.40 -28.18
C GLY A 150 32.75 -10.08 -27.39
N ALA A 151 32.89 -8.92 -28.05
CA ALA A 151 32.66 -7.63 -27.42
C ALA A 151 31.16 -7.39 -27.16
N PRO A 152 30.79 -6.70 -26.07
CA PRO A 152 29.42 -6.27 -25.87
C PRO A 152 29.04 -5.19 -26.88
N VAL A 153 27.78 -5.20 -27.29
CA VAL A 153 27.15 -4.07 -27.97
C VAL A 153 26.37 -3.30 -26.91
N TRP A 154 26.76 -2.05 -26.72
CA TRP A 154 26.46 -1.22 -25.57
C TRP A 154 25.52 -0.06 -25.95
N ASP A 155 24.45 0.07 -25.18
CA ASP A 155 23.53 1.21 -25.24
C ASP A 155 23.96 2.24 -24.18
N ASP A 156 24.35 3.43 -24.65
CA ASP A 156 24.79 4.53 -23.78
C ASP A 156 23.67 5.19 -23.01
N GLU A 157 22.47 5.22 -23.59
CA GLU A 157 21.30 5.85 -22.98
C GLU A 157 20.81 4.98 -21.81
N HIS A 158 20.75 3.67 -22.05
CA HIS A 158 20.31 2.72 -21.03
C HIS A 158 21.43 2.21 -20.14
N GLU A 159 22.69 2.42 -20.50
CA GLU A 159 23.87 1.85 -19.84
C GLU A 159 23.75 0.32 -19.63
N VAL A 160 23.41 -0.39 -20.71
CA VAL A 160 23.28 -1.86 -20.74
C VAL A 160 23.93 -2.43 -22.00
N ALA A 161 24.39 -3.68 -21.93
CA ALA A 161 24.73 -4.46 -23.11
C ALA A 161 23.44 -5.06 -23.70
N VAL A 162 23.16 -4.78 -24.98
CA VAL A 162 21.96 -5.26 -25.69
C VAL A 162 22.24 -6.51 -26.54
N GLY A 163 23.52 -6.87 -26.67
CA GLY A 163 23.96 -8.10 -27.28
C GLY A 163 25.48 -8.21 -27.28
N MET A 164 26.00 -9.15 -28.05
CA MET A 164 27.43 -9.43 -28.21
C MET A 164 27.76 -9.55 -29.70
N VAL A 165 28.85 -8.95 -30.15
CA VAL A 165 29.33 -9.07 -31.54
C VAL A 165 29.76 -10.52 -31.78
N THR A 166 29.10 -11.22 -32.71
CA THR A 166 29.34 -12.65 -32.98
C THR A 166 30.17 -12.86 -34.24
N SER A 167 29.77 -12.25 -35.35
CA SER A 167 30.47 -12.43 -36.63
C SER A 167 30.62 -11.09 -37.36
N ILE A 168 31.63 -10.99 -38.20
CA ILE A 168 31.96 -9.77 -38.95
C ILE A 168 32.26 -10.17 -40.38
N ILE A 169 31.51 -9.64 -41.35
CA ILE A 169 31.80 -9.86 -42.76
C ILE A 169 32.77 -8.78 -43.21
N GLY A 170 34.02 -9.16 -43.46
CA GLY A 170 35.06 -8.27 -43.97
C GLY A 170 35.68 -8.81 -45.26
N VAL A 171 35.87 -7.94 -46.26
CA VAL A 171 36.69 -8.25 -47.44
C VAL A 171 38.15 -8.32 -47.01
N ARG A 172 38.81 -9.42 -47.37
CA ARG A 172 40.22 -9.72 -47.09
C ARG A 172 41.18 -8.59 -47.44
N HIS A 173 42.24 -8.54 -46.62
CA HIS A 173 43.59 -8.09 -46.96
C HIS A 173 43.90 -8.12 -48.46
N VAL A 174 44.00 -6.94 -49.07
CA VAL A 174 44.97 -6.70 -50.15
C VAL A 174 46.14 -5.97 -49.50
N VAL A 175 47.07 -6.72 -48.91
CA VAL A 175 48.43 -6.23 -48.68
C VAL A 175 49.35 -7.14 -49.48
N ALA A 176 50.06 -6.55 -50.42
CA ALA A 176 50.91 -7.22 -51.37
C ALA A 176 52.07 -7.97 -50.68
N GLY A 177 52.21 -9.24 -51.03
CA GLY A 177 53.49 -9.97 -50.96
C GLY A 177 53.79 -10.73 -49.67
N ALA A 178 53.21 -11.93 -49.50
CA ALA A 178 53.90 -13.14 -49.02
C ALA A 178 52.94 -14.34 -48.97
N GLY A 179 53.30 -15.42 -49.66
CA GLY A 179 53.10 -16.82 -49.26
C GLY A 179 51.70 -17.32 -48.86
N ASP A 180 51.04 -17.95 -49.83
CA ASP A 180 50.11 -19.10 -49.79
C ASP A 180 49.36 -19.51 -48.49
N ARG A 181 48.04 -19.67 -48.66
CA ARG A 181 47.04 -20.46 -47.89
C ARG A 181 46.14 -19.75 -46.87
N GLY A 182 44.95 -19.43 -47.35
CA GLY A 182 43.69 -19.53 -46.62
C GLY A 182 42.55 -19.36 -47.63
N ARG A 183 41.56 -20.23 -47.64
CA ARG A 183 40.42 -20.22 -48.56
C ARG A 183 39.21 -19.65 -47.83
N PHE A 184 38.70 -18.51 -48.28
CA PHE A 184 37.27 -18.19 -48.19
C PHE A 184 36.90 -17.43 -49.46
N ALA A 185 35.90 -17.92 -50.18
CA ALA A 185 35.34 -17.23 -51.33
C ALA A 185 34.49 -16.07 -50.82
N VAL A 186 34.86 -14.84 -51.19
CA VAL A 186 34.02 -13.66 -50.97
C VAL A 186 32.77 -13.85 -51.86
N PRO A 187 31.53 -13.80 -51.35
CA PRO A 187 30.38 -13.66 -52.21
C PRO A 187 30.55 -12.34 -52.96
N ALA A 188 30.56 -12.39 -54.29
CA ALA A 188 30.63 -11.19 -55.10
C ALA A 188 29.44 -10.28 -54.72
N ASP A 189 29.70 -9.22 -53.97
CA ASP A 189 28.73 -8.16 -53.67
C ASP A 189 29.02 -6.97 -54.58
N PRO A 190 28.29 -6.83 -55.70
CA PRO A 190 28.49 -5.73 -56.63
C PRO A 190 28.21 -4.35 -56.02
N GLY A 191 27.65 -4.27 -54.81
CA GLY A 191 27.30 -3.03 -54.12
C GLY A 191 28.21 -2.62 -52.95
N ILE A 192 29.26 -3.40 -52.59
CA ILE A 192 30.15 -3.13 -51.43
C ILE A 192 29.37 -3.09 -50.08
N ARG A 193 28.12 -3.55 -50.04
CA ARG A 193 27.26 -3.52 -48.84
C ARG A 193 27.79 -4.40 -47.72
N LEU A 194 28.38 -5.54 -48.05
CA LEU A 194 28.97 -6.50 -47.11
C LEU A 194 30.31 -6.06 -46.49
N THR A 195 30.80 -4.85 -46.75
CA THR A 195 32.06 -4.34 -46.14
C THR A 195 31.87 -3.62 -44.81
N ARG A 196 30.62 -3.28 -44.45
CA ARG A 196 30.27 -2.52 -43.25
C ARG A 196 29.30 -3.29 -42.35
N THR A 197 29.27 -4.62 -42.51
CA THR A 197 28.26 -5.48 -41.89
C THR A 197 28.91 -6.36 -40.82
N ALA A 198 28.46 -6.20 -39.59
CA ALA A 198 28.72 -7.12 -38.50
C ALA A 198 27.39 -7.69 -37.99
N PHE A 199 27.46 -8.77 -37.21
CA PHE A 199 26.31 -9.37 -36.57
C PHE A 199 26.46 -9.36 -35.06
N MET A 200 25.31 -9.30 -34.40
CA MET A 200 25.19 -9.32 -32.97
C MET A 200 24.23 -10.44 -32.55
N GLY A 201 24.71 -11.34 -31.70
CA GLY A 201 23.85 -12.23 -30.93
C GLY A 201 23.08 -11.45 -29.86
N PRO A 202 21.75 -11.56 -29.77
CA PRO A 202 20.97 -10.84 -28.78
C PRO A 202 21.22 -11.37 -27.36
N VAL A 203 20.99 -10.53 -26.36
CA VAL A 203 21.04 -10.92 -24.93
C VAL A 203 20.15 -12.11 -24.60
N THR A 204 19.04 -12.28 -25.31
CA THR A 204 18.14 -13.44 -25.13
C THR A 204 18.86 -14.76 -25.37
N THR A 205 19.77 -14.82 -26.35
CA THR A 205 20.61 -16.00 -26.60
C THR A 205 21.59 -16.25 -25.45
N ILE A 206 22.23 -15.20 -24.94
CA ILE A 206 23.15 -15.29 -23.80
C ILE A 206 22.42 -15.81 -22.54
N ARG A 207 21.24 -15.25 -22.24
CA ARG A 207 20.40 -15.68 -21.10
C ARG A 207 19.86 -17.10 -21.24
N ALA A 208 19.48 -17.50 -22.46
CA ALA A 208 19.05 -18.87 -22.72
C ALA A 208 20.17 -19.88 -22.46
N ARG A 209 21.41 -19.50 -22.75
CA ARG A 209 22.60 -20.33 -22.51
C ARG A 209 23.06 -20.33 -21.06
N CYS A 210 22.96 -19.20 -20.37
CA CYS A 210 23.33 -19.07 -18.96
C CYS A 210 22.16 -18.53 -18.14
N PRO A 211 21.36 -19.42 -17.51
CA PRO A 211 20.24 -19.03 -16.65
C PRO A 211 20.63 -18.15 -15.45
N GLU A 212 21.89 -18.19 -14.99
CA GLU A 212 22.39 -17.31 -13.92
C GLU A 212 22.45 -15.83 -14.35
N LEU A 213 22.47 -15.54 -15.66
CA LEU A 213 22.35 -14.18 -16.22
C LEU A 213 20.89 -13.81 -16.55
N GLY A 214 19.95 -14.72 -16.28
CA GLY A 214 18.52 -14.49 -16.38
C GLY A 214 18.05 -13.43 -15.37
N LEU A 215 16.97 -12.74 -15.71
CA LEU A 215 16.34 -11.80 -14.79
C LEU A 215 15.68 -12.60 -13.68
N PRO A 216 16.05 -12.43 -12.40
CA PRO A 216 15.43 -13.20 -11.35
C PRO A 216 13.97 -12.77 -11.16
N GLU A 217 13.14 -13.70 -10.68
CA GLU A 217 11.70 -13.47 -10.49
C GLU A 217 11.38 -12.64 -9.24
N ASP A 218 12.31 -12.58 -8.28
CA ASP A 218 12.18 -11.84 -7.04
C ASP A 218 11.86 -10.35 -7.33
N VAL A 219 10.70 -9.89 -6.87
CA VAL A 219 10.29 -8.49 -7.01
C VAL A 219 10.88 -7.67 -5.86
N PRO A 220 11.84 -6.76 -6.12
CA PRO A 220 12.47 -6.00 -5.04
C PRO A 220 11.58 -4.89 -4.48
N TYR A 221 10.62 -4.40 -5.28
CA TYR A 221 9.70 -3.33 -4.89
C TYR A 221 8.38 -3.92 -4.39
N LEU A 222 8.14 -3.82 -3.10
CA LEU A 222 6.99 -4.49 -2.47
C LEU A 222 5.68 -3.70 -2.63
N GLY A 223 5.75 -2.50 -3.20
CA GLY A 223 4.62 -1.63 -3.36
C GLY A 223 4.23 -1.03 -2.02
N LEU A 224 2.97 -1.16 -1.66
CA LEU A 224 2.51 -0.53 -0.45
C LEU A 224 2.94 -1.30 0.81
N ASP A 225 3.47 -2.53 0.68
CA ASP A 225 3.95 -3.37 1.78
C ASP A 225 5.29 -2.94 2.39
N ALA A 226 5.52 -3.34 3.64
CA ALA A 226 6.77 -3.02 4.32
C ALA A 226 7.86 -4.02 3.93
N PHE A 227 9.07 -3.53 3.63
CA PHE A 227 10.26 -4.38 3.50
C PHE A 227 10.48 -5.27 4.72
N GLU A 228 10.52 -6.57 4.47
CA GLU A 228 10.98 -7.60 5.41
C GLU A 228 12.35 -8.15 5.01
N ASP A 229 12.65 -8.27 3.70
CA ASP A 229 13.94 -8.74 3.20
C ASP A 229 15.02 -7.65 3.27
N PRO A 230 16.08 -7.79 4.08
CA PRO A 230 17.15 -6.80 4.19
C PRO A 230 17.98 -6.65 2.91
N ARG A 231 17.95 -7.62 1.98
CA ARG A 231 18.71 -7.59 0.73
C ARG A 231 18.29 -6.44 -0.18
N PHE A 232 17.01 -6.06 -0.16
CA PHE A 232 16.46 -4.98 -1.00
C PHE A 232 16.30 -3.65 -0.25
N TYR A 233 16.78 -3.56 0.99
CA TYR A 233 16.58 -2.37 1.83
C TYR A 233 17.79 -1.41 1.77
N PHE A 234 17.64 -0.33 0.98
CA PHE A 234 18.67 0.67 0.72
C PHE A 234 18.23 2.10 1.08
N GLY A 235 19.19 3.03 1.12
CA GLY A 235 18.92 4.45 1.34
C GLY A 235 18.53 4.82 2.78
N ARG A 236 18.70 3.92 3.75
CA ARG A 236 18.30 4.15 5.15
C ARG A 236 19.38 3.82 6.17
N ASP A 237 20.63 3.73 5.74
CA ASP A 237 21.73 3.29 6.61
C ASP A 237 21.94 4.23 7.82
N ASP A 238 21.71 5.54 7.66
CA ASP A 238 21.77 6.48 8.79
C ASP A 238 20.66 6.27 9.82
N ALA A 239 19.43 6.01 9.37
CA ALA A 239 18.31 5.73 10.25
C ALA A 239 18.54 4.40 11.01
N VAL A 240 19.04 3.38 10.31
CA VAL A 240 19.43 2.09 10.88
C VAL A 240 20.52 2.28 11.95
N ARG A 241 21.59 3.04 11.65
CA ARG A 241 22.66 3.36 12.62
C ARG A 241 22.15 4.09 13.85
N ARG A 242 21.21 5.02 13.71
CA ARG A 242 20.61 5.76 14.84
C ARG A 242 19.78 4.85 15.72
N LEU A 243 18.96 3.98 15.11
CA LEU A 243 18.17 3.00 15.83
C LEU A 243 19.07 2.05 16.63
N THR A 244 20.04 1.39 16.00
CA THR A 244 20.91 0.42 16.67
C THR A 244 21.74 1.04 17.79
N ARG A 245 22.27 2.25 17.59
CA ARG A 245 22.99 3.00 18.64
C ARG A 245 22.10 3.32 19.84
N THR A 246 20.84 3.65 19.60
CA THR A 246 19.86 3.92 20.67
C THR A 246 19.54 2.64 21.44
N LEU A 247 19.31 1.53 20.74
CA LEU A 247 19.05 0.23 21.36
C LEU A 247 20.22 -0.27 22.20
N ALA A 248 21.45 -0.11 21.72
CA ALA A 248 22.65 -0.52 22.44
C ALA A 248 22.85 0.25 23.75
N ARG A 249 22.39 1.51 23.84
CA ARG A 249 22.56 2.37 25.03
C ARG A 249 21.40 2.26 26.00
N GLU A 250 20.18 2.35 25.50
CA GLU A 250 18.99 2.59 26.32
C GLU A 250 18.10 1.36 26.50
N ARG A 251 18.40 0.28 25.75
CA ARG A 251 17.56 -0.94 25.64
C ARG A 251 16.10 -0.65 25.28
N ARG A 252 15.81 0.53 24.76
CA ARG A 252 14.49 0.94 24.28
C ARG A 252 14.63 2.00 23.20
N ALA A 253 13.69 2.00 22.26
CA ALA A 253 13.55 3.09 21.31
C ALA A 253 12.08 3.28 20.94
N VAL A 254 11.67 4.53 20.75
CA VAL A 254 10.37 4.85 20.13
C VAL A 254 10.63 5.45 18.75
N LEU A 255 10.27 4.73 17.69
CA LEU A 255 10.34 5.19 16.31
C LEU A 255 9.14 6.09 16.02
N VAL A 256 9.37 7.38 15.78
CA VAL A 256 8.31 8.35 15.50
C VAL A 256 8.44 8.88 14.08
N GLY A 257 7.33 8.96 13.34
CA GLY A 257 7.32 9.54 12.00
C GLY A 257 5.96 9.50 11.33
N ASN A 258 5.78 10.28 10.27
CA ASN A 258 4.52 10.40 9.54
C ASN A 258 4.10 9.05 8.91
N SER A 259 2.82 8.94 8.52
CA SER A 259 2.36 7.78 7.75
C SER A 259 3.20 7.61 6.48
N GLY A 260 3.51 6.37 6.11
CA GLY A 260 4.30 6.08 4.91
C GLY A 260 5.78 6.51 4.98
N SER A 261 6.32 6.96 6.12
CA SER A 261 7.74 7.34 6.21
C SER A 261 8.72 6.16 6.20
N GLY A 262 8.24 4.91 6.19
CA GLY A 262 9.08 3.70 6.19
C GLY A 262 9.44 3.17 7.59
N LYS A 263 8.69 3.53 8.66
CA LYS A 263 8.93 3.02 10.03
C LYS A 263 8.94 1.50 10.12
N SER A 264 7.91 0.85 9.59
CA SER A 264 7.78 -0.61 9.60
C SER A 264 8.93 -1.26 8.83
N SER A 265 9.28 -0.75 7.64
CA SER A 265 10.43 -1.24 6.86
C SER A 265 11.77 -1.08 7.59
N LEU A 266 11.96 0.04 8.31
CA LEU A 266 13.15 0.26 9.15
C LEU A 266 13.22 -0.75 10.31
N LEU A 267 12.08 -1.08 10.90
CA LEU A 267 11.97 -2.02 12.02
C LEU A 267 12.20 -3.48 11.60
N HIS A 268 11.67 -3.86 10.43
CA HIS A 268 11.77 -5.23 9.91
C HIS A 268 13.06 -5.44 9.15
N ALA A 269 13.15 -4.94 7.91
CA ALA A 269 14.35 -5.10 7.08
C ALA A 269 15.57 -4.31 7.59
N GLY A 270 15.38 -3.05 8.02
CA GLY A 270 16.50 -2.20 8.44
C GLY A 270 17.24 -2.72 9.67
N LEU A 271 16.50 -3.18 10.68
CA LEU A 271 17.09 -3.78 11.88
C LEU A 271 17.67 -5.17 11.57
N ASP A 272 17.01 -6.00 10.76
CA ASP A 272 17.56 -7.30 10.34
C ASP A 272 18.91 -7.10 9.61
N LYS A 273 19.00 -6.12 8.70
CA LYS A 273 20.24 -5.76 7.99
C LYS A 273 21.39 -5.44 8.94
N ALA A 274 21.10 -4.81 10.08
CA ALA A 274 22.13 -4.45 11.06
C ALA A 274 22.48 -5.56 12.06
N LEU A 275 21.58 -6.52 12.28
CA LEU A 275 21.78 -7.62 13.23
C LEU A 275 22.30 -8.91 12.57
N THR A 276 22.05 -9.09 11.27
CA THR A 276 22.56 -10.23 10.49
C THR A 276 24.08 -10.34 10.62
N GLY A 277 24.58 -11.52 10.97
CA GLY A 277 26.02 -11.77 11.12
C GLY A 277 26.66 -11.18 12.39
N THR A 278 25.89 -10.53 13.27
CA THR A 278 26.41 -9.93 14.51
C THR A 278 26.30 -10.90 15.70
N SER A 279 27.41 -11.21 16.37
CA SER A 279 27.42 -12.04 17.60
C SER A 279 27.25 -11.25 18.92
N GLY A 280 26.86 -9.98 18.83
CA GLY A 280 26.63 -9.08 19.97
C GLY A 280 25.37 -9.42 20.79
N ASP A 281 25.21 -8.76 21.95
CA ASP A 281 24.08 -9.00 22.88
C ASP A 281 22.71 -8.91 22.19
N LEU A 282 22.51 -7.94 21.30
CA LEU A 282 21.24 -7.77 20.58
C LEU A 282 20.92 -8.92 19.62
N GLY A 283 21.92 -9.50 18.96
CA GLY A 283 21.74 -10.57 17.97
C GLY A 283 21.34 -11.92 18.57
N ARG A 284 21.71 -12.18 19.83
CA ARG A 284 21.40 -13.46 20.52
C ARG A 284 20.02 -13.51 21.16
N ARG A 285 19.36 -12.35 21.29
CA ARG A 285 18.04 -12.24 21.91
C ARG A 285 16.98 -12.89 21.04
N LEU A 286 15.93 -13.40 21.66
CA LEU A 286 14.73 -13.82 20.94
C LEU A 286 14.00 -12.57 20.44
N ARG A 287 13.99 -12.36 19.14
CA ARG A 287 13.22 -11.33 18.45
C ARG A 287 11.77 -11.78 18.28
N CYS A 288 10.85 -10.93 18.74
CA CYS A 288 9.41 -11.09 18.60
C CYS A 288 8.82 -9.86 17.94
N ASP A 289 8.21 -10.02 16.78
CA ASP A 289 7.56 -8.96 16.03
C ASP A 289 6.04 -9.01 16.27
N MET A 290 5.41 -7.90 16.63
CA MET A 290 3.96 -7.84 16.82
C MET A 290 3.36 -6.53 16.33
N VAL A 291 2.06 -6.59 16.01
CA VAL A 291 1.21 -5.43 15.77
C VAL A 291 0.16 -5.38 16.88
N ALA A 292 0.04 -4.25 17.56
CA ALA A 292 -0.91 -4.09 18.67
C ALA A 292 -2.35 -3.96 18.13
N GLY A 293 -3.13 -5.04 18.18
CA GLY A 293 -4.51 -5.10 17.69
C GLY A 293 -5.56 -5.00 18.80
N THR A 294 -6.75 -5.57 18.55
CA THR A 294 -7.88 -5.65 19.52
C THR A 294 -7.51 -6.41 20.79
N ASP A 295 -6.61 -7.38 20.67
CA ASP A 295 -6.21 -8.26 21.77
C ASP A 295 -4.67 -8.27 21.89
N PRO A 296 -4.08 -7.27 22.57
CA PRO A 296 -2.63 -7.04 22.53
C PRO A 296 -1.83 -8.13 23.27
N LEU A 297 -2.33 -8.65 24.40
CA LEU A 297 -1.68 -9.74 25.13
C LEU A 297 -1.72 -11.07 24.36
N PRO A 298 -2.87 -11.50 23.80
CA PRO A 298 -2.88 -12.64 22.86
C PRO A 298 -1.94 -12.45 21.66
N ALA A 299 -1.85 -11.24 21.11
CA ALA A 299 -0.91 -10.95 20.01
C ALA A 299 0.56 -11.09 20.45
N LEU A 300 0.91 -10.66 21.66
CA LEU A 300 2.24 -10.85 22.23
C LEU A 300 2.58 -12.33 22.42
N VAL A 301 1.65 -13.14 22.93
CA VAL A 301 1.86 -14.60 23.10
C VAL A 301 2.05 -15.30 21.76
N ARG A 302 1.27 -14.94 20.73
CA ARG A 302 1.49 -15.44 19.36
C ARG A 302 2.85 -15.02 18.79
N SER A 303 3.27 -13.80 19.06
CA SER A 303 4.59 -13.28 18.65
C SER A 303 5.75 -14.03 19.33
N LEU A 304 5.59 -14.40 20.62
CA LEU A 304 6.54 -15.26 21.32
C LEU A 304 6.62 -16.65 20.69
N ALA A 305 5.48 -17.23 20.29
CA ALA A 305 5.42 -18.53 19.62
C ALA A 305 6.23 -18.56 18.31
N ALA A 306 6.23 -17.44 17.59
CA ALA A 306 6.95 -17.24 16.35
C ALA A 306 8.33 -16.57 16.54
N GLY A 307 8.81 -16.44 17.79
CA GLY A 307 10.05 -15.74 18.10
C GLY A 307 11.27 -16.44 17.53
N ARG A 308 12.25 -15.69 17.03
CA ARG A 308 13.49 -16.22 16.42
C ARG A 308 14.73 -15.53 16.98
N PRO A 309 15.94 -16.11 16.88
CA PRO A 309 17.17 -15.36 17.18
C PRO A 309 17.24 -14.07 16.35
N ALA A 310 17.57 -12.94 16.97
CA ALA A 310 17.57 -11.64 16.30
C ALA A 310 18.66 -11.50 15.21
N SER A 311 19.68 -12.35 15.23
CA SER A 311 20.69 -12.46 14.18
C SER A 311 20.21 -13.22 12.93
N GLU A 312 19.08 -13.91 13.02
CA GLU A 312 18.50 -14.64 11.91
C GLU A 312 17.46 -13.77 11.19
N PRO A 313 17.60 -13.59 9.85
CA PRO A 313 16.63 -12.83 9.09
C PRO A 313 15.27 -13.52 9.15
N ARG A 314 14.20 -12.73 9.00
CA ARG A 314 12.85 -13.26 8.88
C ARG A 314 12.78 -14.20 7.67
N ASP A 315 12.47 -15.48 7.90
CA ASP A 315 12.24 -16.40 6.81
C ASP A 315 10.88 -16.07 6.18
N GLY A 316 10.83 -15.83 4.87
CA GLY A 316 9.59 -15.54 4.13
C GLY A 316 8.59 -16.71 4.10
N ARG A 317 8.77 -17.74 4.94
CA ARG A 317 7.79 -18.82 5.14
C ARG A 317 6.67 -18.31 6.06
N THR A 318 5.51 -18.95 5.95
CA THR A 318 4.22 -18.59 6.54
C THR A 318 4.33 -17.70 7.80
N PRO A 319 3.88 -16.43 7.74
CA PRO A 319 3.93 -15.51 8.89
C PRO A 319 3.31 -16.15 10.13
N GLY A 320 4.08 -16.18 11.24
CA GLY A 320 3.60 -16.76 12.50
C GLY A 320 3.80 -18.27 12.65
N ALA A 321 4.60 -18.90 11.79
CA ALA A 321 5.04 -20.28 12.00
C ALA A 321 5.74 -20.41 13.36
N VAL A 322 5.37 -21.44 14.11
CA VAL A 322 5.88 -21.66 15.46
C VAL A 322 7.31 -22.22 15.40
N THR A 323 8.27 -21.49 15.98
CA THR A 323 9.70 -21.86 16.00
C THR A 323 10.04 -22.79 17.17
N ALA A 324 11.20 -23.43 17.15
CA ALA A 324 11.63 -24.30 18.26
C ALA A 324 11.85 -23.49 19.54
N GLU A 325 12.49 -22.33 19.42
CA GLU A 325 12.77 -21.36 20.47
C GLU A 325 11.47 -20.79 21.04
N GLY A 326 10.52 -20.46 20.16
CA GLY A 326 9.19 -19.97 20.53
C GLY A 326 8.34 -21.02 21.26
N ARG A 327 8.36 -22.30 20.82
CA ARG A 327 7.74 -23.39 21.59
C ARG A 327 8.34 -23.53 22.97
N ALA A 328 9.66 -23.48 23.08
CA ALA A 328 10.34 -23.58 24.37
C ALA A 328 10.00 -22.39 25.29
N ALA A 329 9.90 -21.18 24.74
CA ALA A 329 9.47 -20.00 25.48
C ALA A 329 8.03 -20.14 25.99
N LEU A 330 7.09 -20.56 25.13
CA LEU A 330 5.70 -20.80 25.52
C LEU A 330 5.58 -21.89 26.59
N ALA A 331 6.33 -22.98 26.48
CA ALA A 331 6.31 -24.05 27.46
C ALA A 331 6.79 -23.56 28.85
N ARG A 332 7.86 -22.75 28.90
CA ARG A 332 8.32 -22.12 30.15
C ARG A 332 7.31 -21.14 30.72
N LEU A 333 6.67 -20.36 29.85
CA LEU A 333 5.63 -19.41 30.25
C LEU A 333 4.41 -20.14 30.83
N ALA A 334 3.93 -21.20 30.18
CA ALA A 334 2.83 -22.02 30.67
C ALA A 334 3.17 -22.74 31.98
N ALA A 335 4.40 -23.25 32.12
CA ALA A 335 4.88 -23.86 33.36
C ALA A 335 4.95 -22.87 34.53
N ALA A 336 5.30 -21.60 34.27
CA ALA A 336 5.32 -20.55 35.28
C ALA A 336 3.93 -20.21 35.85
N PHE A 337 2.85 -20.59 35.17
CA PHE A 337 1.47 -20.35 35.57
C PHE A 337 0.72 -21.58 36.09
N GLY A 338 1.38 -22.74 36.19
CA GLY A 338 0.81 -23.97 36.75
C GLY A 338 0.31 -23.79 38.20
N PRO A 339 -0.67 -24.59 38.66
CA PRO A 339 -1.39 -24.32 39.90
C PRO A 339 -0.50 -24.44 41.14
N GLY A 340 -0.44 -23.37 41.94
CA GLY A 340 -0.10 -23.43 43.35
C GLY A 340 -1.28 -23.99 44.14
N CYS A 341 -1.37 -25.32 44.28
CA CYS A 341 -2.25 -25.98 45.24
C CYS A 341 -1.39 -26.41 46.45
N PRO A 342 -1.90 -26.35 47.71
CA PRO A 342 -1.23 -27.02 48.83
C PRO A 342 -1.04 -28.51 48.51
N PRO A 343 -0.02 -29.18 49.05
CA PRO A 343 0.17 -30.60 48.82
C PRO A 343 -1.04 -31.38 49.36
N ASP A 344 -1.82 -31.96 48.43
CA ASP A 344 -2.69 -33.10 48.72
C ASP A 344 -1.77 -34.28 49.13
N PRO A 345 -2.07 -35.09 50.16
CA PRO A 345 -1.15 -36.12 50.66
C PRO A 345 -1.10 -37.37 49.75
N GLY A 346 -1.38 -37.20 48.46
CA GLY A 346 -1.22 -38.21 47.42
C GLY A 346 0.22 -38.27 46.87
N PRO A 347 0.57 -39.33 46.12
CA PRO A 347 1.88 -39.44 45.50
C PRO A 347 2.14 -38.24 44.56
N PRO A 348 3.39 -37.76 44.44
CA PRO A 348 3.72 -36.56 43.68
C PRO A 348 3.24 -36.69 42.23
N GLN A 349 2.21 -35.91 41.88
CA GLN A 349 1.79 -35.74 40.49
C GLN A 349 2.67 -34.66 39.87
N GLU A 350 3.31 -34.97 38.74
CA GLU A 350 4.05 -33.97 37.98
C GLU A 350 3.11 -32.81 37.59
N PRO A 351 3.50 -31.55 37.78
CA PRO A 351 2.66 -30.40 37.47
C PRO A 351 2.32 -30.39 35.98
N ARG A 352 1.05 -30.56 35.65
CA ARG A 352 0.55 -30.52 34.27
C ARG A 352 0.57 -29.07 33.77
N PRO A 353 1.32 -28.73 32.70
CA PRO A 353 1.37 -27.37 32.18
C PRO A 353 0.00 -26.91 31.70
N LEU A 354 -0.31 -25.62 31.88
CA LEU A 354 -1.55 -25.02 31.39
C LEU A 354 -1.62 -25.06 29.86
N PRO A 355 -2.82 -25.17 29.27
CA PRO A 355 -2.99 -25.04 27.83
C PRO A 355 -2.54 -23.64 27.35
N PRO A 356 -1.75 -23.52 26.27
CA PRO A 356 -1.24 -22.24 25.77
C PRO A 356 -2.32 -21.18 25.52
N GLU A 357 -3.53 -21.60 25.17
CA GLU A 357 -4.70 -20.73 24.96
C GLU A 357 -5.14 -19.97 26.22
N THR A 358 -4.81 -20.45 27.43
CA THR A 358 -5.19 -19.81 28.70
C THR A 358 -4.18 -18.77 29.19
N VAL A 359 -2.98 -18.72 28.58
CA VAL A 359 -1.88 -17.84 28.96
C VAL A 359 -2.26 -16.35 28.83
N PRO A 360 -2.92 -15.88 27.76
CA PRO A 360 -3.26 -14.47 27.64
C PRO A 360 -4.24 -13.98 28.71
N GLU A 361 -5.24 -14.79 29.07
CA GLU A 361 -6.21 -14.44 30.12
C GLU A 361 -5.54 -14.30 31.49
N ARG A 362 -4.58 -15.18 31.80
CA ARG A 362 -3.78 -15.10 33.02
C ARG A 362 -2.92 -13.85 33.07
N LEU A 363 -2.26 -13.51 31.97
CA LEU A 363 -1.46 -12.29 31.87
C LEU A 363 -2.31 -11.03 32.06
N SER A 364 -3.52 -10.98 31.48
CA SER A 364 -4.45 -9.84 31.64
C SER A 364 -4.92 -9.64 33.08
N GLY A 365 -4.99 -10.71 33.88
CA GLY A 365 -5.40 -10.66 35.28
C GLY A 365 -4.29 -10.27 36.26
N MET A 366 -3.03 -10.18 35.81
CA MET A 366 -1.86 -9.93 36.67
C MET A 366 -1.50 -8.45 36.76
N PRO A 367 -0.85 -8.00 37.84
CA PRO A 367 -0.17 -6.71 37.86
C PRO A 367 0.88 -6.62 36.73
N PRO A 368 1.07 -5.45 36.09
CA PRO A 368 1.98 -5.31 34.94
C PRO A 368 3.42 -5.78 35.20
N GLY A 369 3.94 -5.54 36.40
CA GLY A 369 5.29 -6.00 36.81
C GLY A 369 5.40 -7.52 36.91
N GLU A 370 4.37 -8.20 37.39
CA GLU A 370 4.36 -9.67 37.50
C GLU A 370 4.24 -10.32 36.13
N ALA A 371 3.37 -9.78 35.26
CA ALA A 371 3.25 -10.21 33.87
C ALA A 371 4.59 -10.06 33.13
N ALA A 372 5.27 -8.91 33.28
CA ALA A 372 6.58 -8.67 32.70
C ALA A 372 7.65 -9.64 33.23
N ALA A 373 7.66 -9.90 34.54
CA ALA A 373 8.60 -10.86 35.14
C ALA A 373 8.37 -12.30 34.64
N ALA A 374 7.12 -12.70 34.41
CA ALA A 374 6.79 -14.02 33.85
C ALA A 374 7.26 -14.15 32.40
N LEU A 375 6.98 -13.13 31.57
CA LEU A 375 7.40 -13.06 30.17
C LEU A 375 8.92 -13.09 30.02
N SER A 376 9.66 -12.33 30.85
CA SER A 376 11.12 -12.32 30.81
C SER A 376 11.73 -13.67 31.23
N ARG A 377 11.21 -14.30 32.28
CA ARG A 377 11.67 -15.64 32.72
C ARG A 377 11.44 -16.73 31.67
N ALA A 378 10.41 -16.59 30.84
CA ALA A 378 10.16 -17.52 29.75
C ALA A 378 11.22 -17.48 28.64
N VAL A 379 12.01 -16.39 28.56
CA VAL A 379 13.02 -16.15 27.51
C VAL A 379 14.40 -15.88 28.12
N PRO A 380 15.14 -16.93 28.54
CA PRO A 380 16.43 -16.78 29.22
C PRO A 380 17.52 -16.08 28.38
N ALA A 381 17.44 -16.20 27.05
CA ALA A 381 18.35 -15.53 26.11
C ALA A 381 18.12 -14.00 26.03
N GLY A 382 17.13 -13.47 26.75
CA GLY A 382 16.67 -12.10 26.65
C GLY A 382 15.72 -11.89 25.47
N LEU A 383 14.77 -10.98 25.65
CA LEU A 383 13.74 -10.67 24.66
C LEU A 383 14.08 -9.36 23.92
N LEU A 384 13.88 -9.35 22.61
CA LEU A 384 13.82 -8.17 21.75
C LEU A 384 12.40 -8.08 21.17
N LEU A 385 11.58 -7.20 21.74
CA LEU A 385 10.18 -7.05 21.37
C LEU A 385 10.00 -5.83 20.46
N LEU A 386 9.54 -6.07 19.24
CA LEU A 386 9.23 -5.02 18.27
C LEU A 386 7.71 -4.88 18.16
N VAL A 387 7.20 -3.73 18.60
CA VAL A 387 5.79 -3.38 18.55
C VAL A 387 5.58 -2.38 17.41
N ASP A 388 5.15 -2.90 16.26
CA ASP A 388 4.85 -2.10 15.08
C ASP A 388 3.41 -1.59 15.12
N GLN A 389 3.16 -0.47 14.43
CA GLN A 389 1.86 0.22 14.36
C GLN A 389 1.20 0.35 15.75
N PHE A 390 1.95 0.83 16.75
CA PHE A 390 1.48 0.93 18.13
C PHE A 390 0.18 1.73 18.25
N GLU A 391 -0.03 2.69 17.36
CA GLU A 391 -1.27 3.47 17.29
C GLU A 391 -2.54 2.62 17.12
N ARG A 392 -2.44 1.40 16.57
CA ARG A 392 -3.59 0.50 16.44
C ARG A 392 -4.14 0.06 17.79
N LEU A 393 -3.33 0.07 18.84
CA LEU A 393 -3.78 -0.17 20.21
C LEU A 393 -4.88 0.82 20.61
N TYR A 394 -4.66 2.11 20.34
CA TYR A 394 -5.61 3.17 20.67
C TYR A 394 -6.90 3.10 19.85
N ALA A 395 -6.82 2.59 18.62
CA ALA A 395 -7.95 2.43 17.72
C ALA A 395 -8.80 1.20 18.04
N ALA A 396 -8.17 0.13 18.53
CA ALA A 396 -8.77 -1.19 18.62
C ALA A 396 -9.20 -1.59 20.05
N THR A 397 -8.78 -0.84 21.07
CA THR A 397 -9.03 -1.17 22.49
C THR A 397 -9.51 0.05 23.29
N ASP A 398 -10.12 -0.20 24.44
CA ASP A 398 -10.42 0.86 25.41
C ASP A 398 -9.14 1.39 26.10
N GLU A 399 -9.25 2.57 26.73
CA GLU A 399 -8.12 3.24 27.37
C GLU A 399 -7.49 2.43 28.51
N ARG A 400 -8.28 1.70 29.29
CA ARG A 400 -7.78 0.88 30.41
C ARG A 400 -6.95 -0.29 29.91
N THR A 401 -7.42 -0.95 28.85
CA THR A 401 -6.71 -2.07 28.22
C THR A 401 -5.41 -1.59 27.55
N ALA A 402 -5.46 -0.45 26.86
CA ALA A 402 -4.30 0.16 26.24
C ALA A 402 -3.22 0.56 27.27
N ASP A 403 -3.61 1.20 28.36
CA ASP A 403 -2.70 1.61 29.43
C ASP A 403 -2.10 0.40 30.14
N HIS A 404 -2.92 -0.60 30.49
CA HIS A 404 -2.44 -1.83 31.12
C HIS A 404 -1.38 -2.54 30.27
N PHE A 405 -1.63 -2.71 28.96
CA PHE A 405 -0.66 -3.32 28.06
C PHE A 405 0.63 -2.47 27.93
N THR A 406 0.48 -1.15 27.88
CA THR A 406 1.61 -0.21 27.85
C THR A 406 2.48 -0.35 29.09
N ASP A 407 1.87 -0.45 30.27
CA ASP A 407 2.58 -0.66 31.53
C ASP A 407 3.33 -2.00 31.54
N VAL A 408 2.75 -3.08 31.00
CA VAL A 408 3.45 -4.38 30.85
C VAL A 408 4.69 -4.22 29.97
N LEU A 409 4.56 -3.55 28.81
CA LEU A 409 5.69 -3.31 27.89
C LEU A 409 6.81 -2.51 28.55
N LEU A 410 6.45 -1.52 29.36
CA LEU A 410 7.44 -0.73 30.09
C LEU A 410 8.07 -1.56 31.21
N ALA A 411 7.30 -2.32 31.98
CA ALA A 411 7.83 -3.18 33.05
C ALA A 411 8.83 -4.23 32.53
N LEU A 412 8.68 -4.72 31.30
CA LEU A 412 9.62 -5.67 30.68
C LEU A 412 11.09 -5.21 30.67
N ARG A 413 11.35 -3.89 30.67
CA ARG A 413 12.71 -3.33 30.73
C ARG A 413 13.44 -3.71 32.01
N ASP A 414 12.73 -3.70 33.13
CA ASP A 414 13.36 -3.90 34.44
C ASP A 414 13.91 -5.32 34.57
N HIS A 415 13.54 -6.20 33.63
CA HIS A 415 14.04 -7.55 33.45
C HIS A 415 14.99 -7.71 32.24
N GLY A 416 15.57 -6.62 31.75
CA GLY A 416 16.61 -6.63 30.71
C GLY A 416 16.10 -6.84 29.28
N THR A 417 14.78 -6.79 29.04
CA THR A 417 14.16 -6.85 27.70
C THR A 417 14.44 -5.57 26.91
N VAL A 418 14.68 -5.72 25.60
CA VAL A 418 14.78 -4.60 24.67
C VAL A 418 13.45 -4.40 23.97
N VAL A 419 12.86 -3.20 24.06
CA VAL A 419 11.54 -2.90 23.49
C VAL A 419 11.64 -1.77 22.47
N VAL A 420 11.14 -2.01 21.26
CA VAL A 420 11.06 -0.99 20.21
C VAL A 420 9.60 -0.77 19.85
N ILE A 421 9.16 0.48 19.91
CA ILE A 421 7.78 0.86 19.61
C ILE A 421 7.78 1.75 18.38
N ALA A 422 7.09 1.37 17.31
CA ALA A 422 6.84 2.24 16.17
C ALA A 422 5.50 2.96 16.33
N LEU A 423 5.55 4.29 16.37
CA LEU A 423 4.41 5.16 16.58
C LEU A 423 4.31 6.21 15.46
N ARG A 424 3.10 6.43 14.98
CA ARG A 424 2.83 7.54 14.05
C ARG A 424 2.86 8.90 14.75
N ALA A 425 3.41 9.91 14.08
CA ALA A 425 3.50 11.27 14.61
C ALA A 425 2.14 11.86 15.03
N ASP A 426 1.05 11.54 14.31
CA ASP A 426 -0.31 12.00 14.62
C ASP A 426 -0.81 11.50 16.00
N PHE A 427 -0.26 10.39 16.51
CA PHE A 427 -0.61 9.81 17.81
C PHE A 427 0.36 10.22 18.93
N TYR A 428 1.33 11.09 18.63
CA TYR A 428 2.31 11.57 19.61
C TYR A 428 1.63 12.23 20.82
N GLY A 429 0.65 13.11 20.59
CA GLY A 429 -0.11 13.76 21.66
C GLY A 429 -0.91 12.79 22.54
N ARG A 430 -1.43 11.71 21.96
CA ARG A 430 -2.12 10.64 22.72
C ARG A 430 -1.13 9.87 23.59
N ALA A 431 0.03 9.50 23.03
CA ALA A 431 1.06 8.76 23.75
C ALA A 431 1.68 9.55 24.92
N LEU A 432 1.74 10.88 24.82
CA LEU A 432 2.18 11.75 25.93
C LEU A 432 1.25 11.73 27.15
N ARG A 433 -0.02 11.30 27.00
CA ARG A 433 -0.95 11.20 28.14
C ARG A 433 -0.57 10.07 29.10
N HIS A 434 0.19 9.08 28.62
CA HIS A 434 0.70 7.99 29.43
C HIS A 434 2.09 8.32 29.99
N ALA A 435 2.21 8.46 31.31
CA ALA A 435 3.42 8.96 31.98
C ALA A 435 4.70 8.19 31.59
N GLY A 436 4.63 6.86 31.52
CA GLY A 436 5.78 6.03 31.16
C GLY A 436 6.19 6.10 29.68
N LEU A 437 5.25 6.39 28.77
CA LEU A 437 5.57 6.59 27.35
C LEU A 437 6.11 8.00 27.11
N ALA A 438 5.61 9.00 27.84
CA ALA A 438 6.10 10.38 27.76
C ALA A 438 7.60 10.48 28.07
N ASP A 439 8.09 9.77 29.09
CA ASP A 439 9.53 9.68 29.39
C ASP A 439 10.32 9.04 28.24
N ALA A 440 9.82 7.93 27.69
CA ALA A 440 10.45 7.23 26.57
C ALA A 440 10.51 8.11 25.30
N LEU A 441 9.44 8.83 24.99
CA LEU A 441 9.37 9.77 23.86
C LEU A 441 10.33 10.95 24.04
N THR A 442 10.52 11.42 25.28
CA THR A 442 11.40 12.58 25.55
C THR A 442 12.87 12.21 25.43
N ARG A 443 13.28 11.04 25.95
CA ARG A 443 14.70 10.69 26.10
C ARG A 443 15.22 9.69 25.07
N ARG A 444 14.35 8.92 24.42
CA ARG A 444 14.71 7.69 23.66
C ARG A 444 13.98 7.60 22.31
N GLN A 445 13.57 8.73 21.76
CA GLN A 445 12.94 8.78 20.44
C GLN A 445 13.97 8.71 19.31
N VAL A 446 13.60 7.98 18.26
CA VAL A 446 14.30 7.97 16.97
C VAL A 446 13.30 8.45 15.93
N THR A 447 13.49 9.68 15.44
CA THR A 447 12.61 10.26 14.43
C THR A 447 12.97 9.73 13.04
N VAL A 448 12.01 9.15 12.35
CA VAL A 448 12.15 8.70 10.96
C VAL A 448 11.80 9.86 10.03
N LEU A 449 12.85 10.51 9.54
CA LEU A 449 12.75 11.66 8.65
C LEU A 449 12.42 11.25 7.21
N PRO A 450 11.88 12.17 6.37
CA PRO A 450 11.81 11.98 4.93
C PRO A 450 13.18 11.65 4.35
N MET A 451 13.22 10.82 3.30
CA MET A 451 14.47 10.46 2.63
C MET A 451 15.02 11.64 1.85
N THR A 452 16.34 11.78 1.85
CA THR A 452 17.04 12.70 0.96
C THR A 452 16.98 12.21 -0.50
N ALA A 453 17.31 13.07 -1.46
CA ALA A 453 17.36 12.68 -2.87
C ALA A 453 18.36 11.54 -3.13
N GLU A 454 19.47 11.50 -2.39
CA GLU A 454 20.47 10.44 -2.54
C GLU A 454 19.99 9.12 -1.92
N GLU A 455 19.39 9.18 -0.72
CA GLU A 455 18.74 8.03 -0.10
C GLU A 455 17.64 7.44 -1.00
N LEU A 456 16.81 8.30 -1.61
CA LEU A 456 15.79 7.86 -2.58
C LEU A 456 16.42 7.20 -3.81
N ARG A 457 17.49 7.78 -4.36
CA ARG A 457 18.19 7.20 -5.51
C ARG A 457 18.71 5.81 -5.20
N GLN A 458 19.32 5.61 -4.03
CA GLN A 458 19.79 4.29 -3.61
C GLN A 458 18.64 3.30 -3.46
N ALA A 459 17.51 3.70 -2.87
CA ALA A 459 16.32 2.86 -2.73
C ALA A 459 15.65 2.53 -4.08
N ILE A 460 15.81 3.37 -5.09
CA ILE A 460 15.28 3.15 -6.45
C ILE A 460 16.24 2.31 -7.31
N VAL A 461 17.56 2.48 -7.18
CA VAL A 461 18.51 1.92 -8.16
C VAL A 461 19.14 0.63 -7.68
N GLU A 462 19.54 0.54 -6.40
CA GLU A 462 20.29 -0.62 -5.90
C GLU A 462 19.47 -1.92 -5.87
N PRO A 463 18.18 -1.93 -5.49
CA PRO A 463 17.40 -3.16 -5.52
C PRO A 463 17.25 -3.74 -6.94
N ALA A 464 16.99 -2.88 -7.94
CA ALA A 464 16.94 -3.30 -9.34
C ALA A 464 18.29 -3.86 -9.81
N ARG A 465 19.40 -3.22 -9.42
CA ARG A 465 20.75 -3.66 -9.79
C ARG A 465 21.08 -5.04 -9.23
N LEU A 466 20.70 -5.34 -7.98
CA LEU A 466 20.85 -6.67 -7.40
C LEU A 466 20.05 -7.74 -8.14
N GLN A 467 18.99 -7.33 -8.81
CA GLN A 467 18.12 -8.17 -9.64
C GLN A 467 18.49 -8.10 -11.12
N LEU A 468 19.74 -7.73 -11.43
CA LEU A 468 20.29 -7.64 -12.79
C LEU A 468 19.49 -6.73 -13.73
N ARG A 469 18.75 -5.75 -13.18
CA ARG A 469 18.01 -4.74 -13.95
C ARG A 469 18.60 -3.36 -13.77
N ARG A 470 18.50 -2.57 -14.82
CA ARG A 470 18.92 -1.18 -14.81
C ARG A 470 17.72 -0.27 -14.61
N VAL A 471 17.90 0.81 -13.85
CA VAL A 471 16.95 1.93 -13.84
C VAL A 471 17.57 3.05 -14.66
N GLN A 472 16.83 3.56 -15.64
CA GLN A 472 17.25 4.75 -16.39
C GLN A 472 17.49 5.91 -15.43
N ARG A 473 18.49 6.74 -15.74
CA ARG A 473 18.86 7.87 -14.89
C ARG A 473 17.73 8.89 -14.83
N GLU A 474 17.15 9.19 -15.97
CA GLU A 474 16.05 10.12 -16.19
C GLU A 474 14.80 9.66 -15.44
N LEU A 475 14.53 8.36 -15.43
CA LEU A 475 13.45 7.77 -14.63
C LEU A 475 13.70 8.00 -13.14
N ALA A 476 14.88 7.69 -12.63
CA ALA A 476 15.20 7.87 -11.22
C ALA A 476 15.09 9.35 -10.79
N ASP A 477 15.64 10.25 -11.60
CA ASP A 477 15.57 11.70 -11.35
C ASP A 477 14.12 12.21 -11.41
N ARG A 478 13.30 11.71 -12.35
CA ARG A 478 11.88 12.04 -12.45
C ARG A 478 11.08 11.52 -11.25
N LEU A 479 11.26 10.26 -10.86
CA LEU A 479 10.59 9.67 -9.70
C LEU A 479 10.91 10.45 -8.42
N ILE A 480 12.19 10.80 -8.22
CA ILE A 480 12.62 11.61 -7.07
C ILE A 480 11.93 12.98 -7.09
N ALA A 481 11.86 13.63 -8.25
CA ALA A 481 11.18 14.92 -8.38
C ALA A 481 9.68 14.83 -8.06
N ASP A 482 9.01 13.75 -8.48
CA ASP A 482 7.57 13.56 -8.29
C ASP A 482 7.19 13.23 -6.83
N VAL A 483 8.12 12.73 -6.01
CA VAL A 483 7.83 12.31 -4.62
C VAL A 483 8.37 13.28 -3.57
N ARG A 484 9.40 14.07 -3.92
CA ARG A 484 10.13 14.89 -2.95
C ARG A 484 9.22 15.97 -2.34
N GLY A 485 9.27 16.09 -1.01
CA GLY A 485 8.51 17.09 -0.25
C GLY A 485 7.02 16.81 -0.12
N ARG A 486 6.51 15.71 -0.72
CA ARG A 486 5.11 15.33 -0.63
C ARG A 486 4.87 14.37 0.55
N PRO A 487 3.94 14.66 1.46
CA PRO A 487 3.61 13.75 2.56
C PRO A 487 3.13 12.39 2.03
N GLY A 488 3.69 11.30 2.56
CA GLY A 488 3.26 9.95 2.19
C GLY A 488 3.70 9.47 0.80
N ALA A 489 4.63 10.15 0.12
CA ALA A 489 4.98 9.79 -1.25
C ALA A 489 5.77 8.48 -1.42
N LEU A 490 6.40 7.95 -0.35
CA LEU A 490 7.17 6.70 -0.42
C LEU A 490 6.31 5.47 -0.79
N PRO A 491 5.14 5.22 -0.14
CA PRO A 491 4.21 4.19 -0.59
C PRO A 491 3.85 4.30 -2.09
N LEU A 492 3.62 5.52 -2.57
CA LEU A 492 3.29 5.76 -3.99
C LEU A 492 4.47 5.47 -4.93
N LEU A 493 5.69 5.82 -4.51
CA LEU A 493 6.92 5.48 -5.22
C LEU A 493 7.06 3.97 -5.36
N GLU A 494 6.94 3.23 -4.26
CA GLU A 494 7.04 1.78 -4.25
C GLU A 494 5.97 1.13 -5.11
N LEU A 495 4.72 1.61 -5.04
CA LEU A 495 3.64 1.13 -5.90
C LEU A 495 3.98 1.30 -7.37
N THR A 496 4.49 2.47 -7.74
CA THR A 496 4.92 2.80 -9.10
C THR A 496 6.04 1.86 -9.55
N LEU A 497 7.08 1.70 -8.74
CA LEU A 497 8.21 0.82 -9.04
C LEU A 497 7.80 -0.65 -9.18
N LYS A 498 6.89 -1.13 -8.32
CA LYS A 498 6.32 -2.48 -8.43
C LYS A 498 5.56 -2.69 -9.74
N GLN A 499 4.80 -1.70 -10.18
CA GLN A 499 4.09 -1.79 -11.46
C GLN A 499 5.04 -1.74 -12.65
N LEU A 500 6.05 -0.85 -12.63
CA LEU A 500 7.11 -0.82 -13.65
C LEU A 500 7.83 -2.16 -13.74
N TRP A 501 8.20 -2.73 -12.58
CA TRP A 501 8.86 -4.03 -12.52
C TRP A 501 8.08 -5.13 -13.25
N LYS A 502 6.75 -5.11 -13.10
CA LYS A 502 5.83 -6.04 -13.74
C LYS A 502 5.64 -5.75 -15.23
N THR A 503 5.49 -4.49 -15.62
CA THR A 503 5.26 -4.10 -17.02
C THR A 503 6.53 -4.27 -17.88
N GLU A 504 7.71 -4.10 -17.29
CA GLU A 504 9.01 -4.19 -17.96
C GLU A 504 9.78 -5.44 -17.49
N ALA A 505 9.06 -6.56 -17.33
CA ALA A 505 9.60 -7.80 -16.79
C ALA A 505 10.79 -8.34 -17.60
N ASP A 506 10.73 -8.24 -18.93
CA ASP A 506 11.65 -8.91 -19.84
C ASP A 506 12.75 -8.01 -20.42
N THR A 507 12.65 -6.69 -20.19
CA THR A 507 13.54 -5.71 -20.82
C THR A 507 14.90 -5.62 -20.14
N GLY A 508 14.99 -6.00 -18.86
CA GLY A 508 16.17 -5.73 -18.03
C GLY A 508 16.38 -4.24 -17.71
N VAL A 509 15.47 -3.36 -18.12
CA VAL A 509 15.57 -1.90 -17.95
C VAL A 509 14.21 -1.34 -17.51
N LEU A 510 14.20 -0.60 -16.42
CA LEU A 510 13.07 0.24 -16.03
C LEU A 510 13.22 1.61 -16.71
N SER A 511 12.25 1.99 -17.53
CA SER A 511 12.35 3.16 -18.41
C SER A 511 11.41 4.31 -18.04
N LEU A 512 11.80 5.52 -18.41
CA LEU A 512 10.98 6.71 -18.31
C LEU A 512 9.74 6.58 -19.21
N ASP A 513 9.89 6.00 -20.40
CA ASP A 513 8.76 5.76 -21.31
C ASP A 513 7.75 4.80 -20.69
N GLY A 514 8.21 3.70 -20.08
CA GLY A 514 7.37 2.79 -19.30
C GLY A 514 6.64 3.51 -18.16
N TYR A 515 7.32 4.42 -17.46
CA TYR A 515 6.73 5.24 -16.40
C TYR A 515 5.67 6.23 -16.90
N LEU A 516 5.93 6.91 -18.01
CA LEU A 516 4.94 7.80 -18.63
C LEU A 516 3.75 7.01 -19.17
N ALA A 517 3.98 5.77 -19.62
CA ALA A 517 2.96 4.87 -20.14
C ALA A 517 2.07 4.22 -19.05
N LEU A 518 2.44 4.28 -17.77
CA LEU A 518 1.63 3.68 -16.68
C LEU A 518 0.19 4.19 -16.67
N GLY A 519 -0.04 5.42 -17.14
CA GLY A 519 -1.36 6.06 -17.23
C GLY A 519 -2.07 5.97 -18.59
N SER A 520 -1.34 5.65 -19.67
CA SER A 520 -1.91 5.66 -21.03
C SER A 520 -2.56 4.33 -21.44
N GLY A 521 -2.47 3.31 -20.59
CA GLY A 521 -2.95 1.95 -20.84
C GLY A 521 -4.08 1.53 -19.91
N GLY A 522 -5.22 2.23 -19.95
CA GLY A 522 -6.47 1.62 -19.53
C GLY A 522 -6.81 0.50 -20.51
N ALA A 523 -6.82 -0.75 -20.06
CA ALA A 523 -7.29 -1.88 -20.86
C ALA A 523 -8.61 -1.50 -21.54
N ALA A 524 -8.69 -1.72 -22.85
CA ALA A 524 -9.96 -1.70 -23.58
C ALA A 524 -11.02 -2.41 -22.73
N GLY A 525 -12.11 -1.71 -22.40
CA GLY A 525 -13.24 -2.33 -21.74
C GLY A 525 -13.80 -3.49 -22.58
N PRO A 526 -14.82 -4.21 -22.10
CA PRO A 526 -15.42 -5.36 -22.81
C PRO A 526 -16.17 -5.00 -24.11
N GLY A 527 -15.77 -3.94 -24.83
CA GLY A 527 -16.39 -3.45 -26.04
C GLY A 527 -15.36 -3.04 -27.09
N GLY A 528 -14.71 -4.02 -27.71
CA GLY A 528 -14.12 -3.93 -29.05
C GLY A 528 -12.94 -2.96 -29.26
N ALA A 529 -12.13 -3.25 -30.29
CA ALA A 529 -10.99 -2.45 -30.72
C ALA A 529 -11.35 -1.06 -31.30
N ASP A 530 -12.63 -0.65 -31.27
CA ASP A 530 -13.17 0.55 -31.94
C ASP A 530 -13.78 1.59 -30.98
N GLY A 531 -13.71 1.39 -29.66
CA GLY A 531 -14.05 2.45 -28.69
C GLY A 531 -12.87 3.42 -28.50
N PRO A 532 -13.08 4.75 -28.40
CA PRO A 532 -11.99 5.66 -28.11
C PRO A 532 -11.37 5.25 -26.77
N ALA A 533 -10.09 4.89 -26.79
CA ALA A 533 -9.33 4.68 -25.56
C ALA A 533 -9.52 5.93 -24.71
N GLU A 534 -10.15 5.80 -23.55
CA GLU A 534 -10.22 6.90 -22.59
C GLU A 534 -8.78 7.19 -22.14
N VAL A 535 -8.17 8.17 -22.79
CA VAL A 535 -6.84 8.66 -22.45
C VAL A 535 -6.96 9.33 -21.09
N ASN A 536 -6.57 8.63 -20.03
CA ASN A 536 -6.38 9.28 -18.74
C ASN A 536 -5.13 10.17 -18.84
N PRO A 537 -5.22 11.49 -18.63
CA PRO A 537 -4.06 12.38 -18.64
C PRO A 537 -3.09 12.12 -17.47
N ALA A 538 -3.47 11.31 -16.48
CA ALA A 538 -2.66 11.00 -15.31
C ALA A 538 -1.44 10.11 -15.67
N GLN A 539 -0.28 10.72 -15.91
CA GLN A 539 0.98 10.02 -16.13
C GLN A 539 1.74 9.76 -14.82
N GLY A 540 2.67 8.81 -14.84
CA GLY A 540 3.60 8.57 -13.75
C GLY A 540 2.95 8.02 -12.48
N VAL A 541 3.31 8.57 -11.30
CA VAL A 541 2.77 8.14 -10.00
C VAL A 541 1.23 8.17 -9.98
N ALA A 542 0.61 9.19 -10.60
CA ALA A 542 -0.85 9.28 -10.69
C ALA A 542 -1.43 8.11 -11.51
N GLY A 543 -0.80 7.76 -12.64
CA GLY A 543 -1.18 6.59 -13.44
C GLY A 543 -1.04 5.28 -12.66
N ALA A 544 -0.02 5.16 -11.81
CA ALA A 544 0.15 3.98 -10.95
C ALA A 544 -0.96 3.83 -9.91
N VAL A 545 -1.36 4.94 -9.28
CA VAL A 545 -2.48 4.98 -8.32
C VAL A 545 -3.79 4.62 -9.02
N TYR A 546 -4.04 5.20 -10.20
CA TYR A 546 -5.20 4.88 -11.03
C TYR A 546 -5.31 3.37 -11.29
N ARG A 547 -4.23 2.76 -11.79
CA ARG A 547 -4.19 1.33 -12.12
C ARG A 547 -4.48 0.47 -10.88
N ALA A 548 -3.86 0.79 -9.75
CA ALA A 548 -4.08 0.05 -8.51
C ALA A 548 -5.53 0.16 -8.00
N ALA A 549 -6.14 1.34 -8.13
CA ALA A 549 -7.52 1.58 -7.72
C ALA A 549 -8.51 0.84 -8.62
N GLU A 550 -8.31 0.89 -9.95
CA GLU A 550 -9.17 0.17 -10.90
C GLU A 550 -9.02 -1.36 -10.78
N GLU A 551 -7.81 -1.89 -10.65
CA GLU A 551 -7.58 -3.32 -10.42
C GLU A 551 -8.23 -3.78 -9.11
N THR A 552 -8.10 -3.00 -8.03
CA THR A 552 -8.74 -3.32 -6.74
C THR A 552 -10.26 -3.33 -6.87
N TRP A 553 -10.84 -2.31 -7.49
CA TRP A 553 -12.29 -2.22 -7.68
C TRP A 553 -12.83 -3.33 -8.58
N ARG A 554 -12.10 -3.67 -9.65
CA ARG A 554 -12.54 -4.63 -10.68
C ARG A 554 -12.37 -6.08 -10.22
N ASP A 555 -11.21 -6.41 -9.65
CA ASP A 555 -10.77 -7.79 -9.47
C ASP A 555 -10.89 -8.28 -8.02
N LYS A 556 -10.97 -7.36 -7.04
CA LYS A 556 -10.92 -7.69 -5.60
C LYS A 556 -12.20 -7.41 -4.84
N LEU A 557 -13.21 -6.81 -5.48
CA LEU A 557 -14.53 -6.59 -4.90
C LEU A 557 -15.57 -7.53 -5.54
N THR A 558 -16.49 -8.01 -4.73
CA THR A 558 -17.71 -8.68 -5.17
C THR A 558 -18.70 -7.69 -5.78
N ASP A 559 -19.74 -8.17 -6.48
CA ASP A 559 -20.77 -7.30 -7.07
C ASP A 559 -21.47 -6.43 -6.02
N GLU A 560 -21.83 -7.01 -4.86
CA GLU A 560 -22.46 -6.28 -3.76
C GLU A 560 -21.53 -5.21 -3.15
N GLU A 561 -20.23 -5.52 -3.03
CA GLU A 561 -19.22 -4.55 -2.59
C GLU A 561 -18.99 -3.43 -3.61
N ARG A 562 -19.05 -3.73 -4.91
CA ARG A 562 -18.93 -2.72 -5.98
C ARG A 562 -20.09 -1.72 -5.95
N ASP A 563 -21.29 -2.19 -5.63
CA ASP A 563 -22.48 -1.33 -5.45
C ASP A 563 -22.39 -0.46 -4.19
N ALA A 564 -21.74 -0.95 -3.14
CA ALA A 564 -21.52 -0.20 -1.90
C ALA A 564 -20.33 0.78 -1.97
N ALA A 565 -19.39 0.60 -2.90
CA ALA A 565 -18.17 1.40 -3.00
C ALA A 565 -18.41 2.92 -3.15
N PRO A 566 -19.37 3.40 -3.98
CA PRO A 566 -19.67 4.84 -4.05
C PRO A 566 -20.05 5.44 -2.70
N ALA A 567 -20.78 4.70 -1.85
CA ALA A 567 -21.16 5.17 -0.52
C ALA A 567 -19.94 5.40 0.38
N VAL A 568 -18.91 4.55 0.27
CA VAL A 568 -17.65 4.71 0.98
C VAL A 568 -16.92 5.96 0.49
N PHE A 569 -16.62 6.03 -0.80
CA PHE A 569 -15.73 7.07 -1.31
C PHE A 569 -16.35 8.48 -1.35
N VAL A 570 -17.62 8.62 -1.70
CA VAL A 570 -18.31 9.94 -1.74
C VAL A 570 -18.36 10.57 -0.36
N ARG A 571 -18.48 9.75 0.69
CA ARG A 571 -18.44 10.20 2.09
C ARG A 571 -17.01 10.35 2.61
N LEU A 572 -15.95 9.99 1.87
CA LEU A 572 -14.55 10.23 2.26
C LEU A 572 -13.92 11.44 1.55
N VAL A 573 -14.69 12.11 0.68
CA VAL A 573 -14.26 13.33 -0.01
C VAL A 573 -15.14 14.49 0.45
N ALA A 574 -14.56 15.69 0.56
CA ALA A 574 -15.28 16.93 0.79
C ALA A 574 -14.77 18.00 -0.19
N ALA A 575 -15.64 18.95 -0.52
CA ALA A 575 -15.28 20.16 -1.24
C ALA A 575 -14.83 21.23 -0.23
N GLU A 576 -13.57 21.68 -0.32
CA GLU A 576 -13.08 22.81 0.47
C GLU A 576 -13.04 24.06 -0.43
N GLN A 577 -13.42 25.23 0.12
CA GLN A 577 -13.27 26.51 -0.57
C GLN A 577 -11.90 27.09 -0.24
N ILE A 578 -11.05 27.25 -1.26
CA ILE A 578 -9.72 27.85 -1.11
C ILE A 578 -9.79 29.32 -1.56
N GLY A 579 -9.90 30.24 -0.60
CA GLY A 579 -9.91 31.69 -0.84
C GLY A 579 -11.19 32.23 -1.51
N ASP A 580 -11.13 33.47 -2.03
CA ASP A 580 -12.23 34.18 -2.70
C ASP A 580 -12.50 33.70 -4.14
N ALA A 581 -11.78 32.68 -4.63
CA ALA A 581 -11.96 32.15 -5.97
C ALA A 581 -13.03 31.05 -5.99
N SER A 582 -13.89 31.07 -7.01
CA SER A 582 -14.95 30.06 -7.28
C SER A 582 -14.46 28.61 -7.48
N ALA A 583 -13.17 28.33 -7.33
CA ALA A 583 -12.60 26.99 -7.47
C ALA A 583 -12.61 26.28 -6.11
N SER A 584 -13.49 25.30 -5.96
CA SER A 584 -13.48 24.39 -4.81
C SER A 584 -12.60 23.18 -5.14
N ALA A 585 -11.62 22.91 -4.29
CA ALA A 585 -10.77 21.73 -4.41
C ALA A 585 -11.39 20.56 -3.64
N LEU A 586 -11.30 19.35 -4.19
CA LEU A 586 -11.70 18.14 -3.50
C LEU A 586 -10.59 17.70 -2.56
N THR A 587 -10.92 17.51 -1.29
CA THR A 587 -9.97 17.09 -0.25
C THR A 587 -10.46 15.81 0.42
N ALA A 588 -9.54 15.00 0.93
CA ALA A 588 -9.89 13.82 1.70
C ALA A 588 -10.43 14.25 3.07
N ARG A 589 -11.63 13.77 3.43
CA ARG A 589 -12.16 13.89 4.80
C ARG A 589 -12.08 12.56 5.52
N ARG A 590 -12.19 12.63 6.84
CA ARG A 590 -12.19 11.45 7.72
C ARG A 590 -13.62 11.04 8.04
N ALA A 591 -13.85 9.73 8.09
CA ALA A 591 -15.11 9.14 8.52
C ALA A 591 -14.85 8.01 9.52
N TRP A 592 -15.54 7.97 10.65
CA TRP A 592 -15.33 6.93 11.65
C TRP A 592 -15.71 5.55 11.13
N LEU A 593 -14.95 4.51 11.53
CA LEU A 593 -15.23 3.15 11.07
C LEU A 593 -16.62 2.65 11.50
N GLY A 594 -17.15 3.20 12.61
CA GLY A 594 -18.49 2.91 13.11
C GLY A 594 -19.63 3.48 12.27
N GLU A 595 -19.36 4.34 11.29
CA GLU A 595 -20.35 4.97 10.40
C GLU A 595 -20.87 4.00 9.32
N TRP A 596 -20.18 2.88 9.11
CA TRP A 596 -20.37 1.97 7.99
C TRP A 596 -21.12 0.69 8.39
N ASP A 597 -21.94 0.16 7.48
CA ASP A 597 -22.52 -1.18 7.58
C ASP A 597 -21.48 -2.29 7.27
N PRO A 598 -21.78 -3.58 7.49
CA PRO A 598 -20.82 -4.66 7.26
C PRO A 598 -20.27 -4.73 5.83
N VAL A 599 -21.08 -4.46 4.81
CA VAL A 599 -20.66 -4.51 3.39
C VAL A 599 -19.70 -3.36 3.08
N ALA A 600 -20.04 -2.14 3.48
CA ALA A 600 -19.17 -0.98 3.34
C ALA A 600 -17.86 -1.13 4.14
N ARG A 601 -17.91 -1.78 5.32
CA ARG A 601 -16.69 -2.14 6.07
C ARG A 601 -15.82 -3.15 5.33
N SER A 602 -16.42 -4.08 4.59
CA SER A 602 -15.68 -5.02 3.74
C SER A 602 -14.96 -4.30 2.61
N VAL A 603 -15.64 -3.35 1.93
CA VAL A 603 -15.01 -2.47 0.93
C VAL A 603 -13.84 -1.69 1.55
N VAL A 604 -14.06 -1.03 2.70
CA VAL A 604 -13.00 -0.31 3.43
C VAL A 604 -11.85 -1.27 3.75
N ALA A 605 -12.12 -2.46 4.27
CA ALA A 605 -11.09 -3.44 4.61
C ALA A 605 -10.27 -3.87 3.39
N THR A 606 -10.92 -4.09 2.23
CA THR A 606 -10.23 -4.41 0.98
C THR A 606 -9.34 -3.26 0.52
N PHE A 607 -9.82 -2.02 0.45
CA PHE A 607 -8.99 -0.89 0.06
C PHE A 607 -7.93 -0.50 1.11
N VAL A 608 -8.14 -0.80 2.40
CA VAL A 608 -7.12 -0.68 3.45
C VAL A 608 -6.03 -1.75 3.28
N ARG A 609 -6.42 -2.98 2.94
CA ARG A 609 -5.49 -4.08 2.64
C ARG A 609 -4.65 -3.77 1.40
N GLU A 610 -5.28 -3.18 0.39
CA GLU A 610 -4.61 -2.63 -0.80
C GLU A 610 -4.01 -1.25 -0.56
N ARG A 611 -4.07 -0.73 0.68
CA ARG A 611 -3.42 0.49 1.18
C ARG A 611 -3.72 1.77 0.36
N LEU A 612 -4.85 1.78 -0.33
CA LEU A 612 -5.46 2.95 -0.97
C LEU A 612 -6.31 3.77 0.01
N LEU A 613 -6.79 3.12 1.08
CA LEU A 613 -7.36 3.75 2.27
C LEU A 613 -6.45 3.47 3.48
N VAL A 614 -6.50 4.36 4.47
CA VAL A 614 -5.79 4.19 5.74
C VAL A 614 -6.75 4.35 6.92
N LEU A 615 -6.47 3.62 7.99
CA LEU A 615 -7.08 3.85 9.29
C LEU A 615 -6.18 4.81 10.09
N ARG A 616 -6.73 5.96 10.50
CA ARG A 616 -6.10 6.94 11.39
C ARG A 616 -6.91 7.08 12.67
N GLY A 617 -6.30 7.65 13.70
CA GLY A 617 -7.02 8.11 14.89
C GLY A 617 -7.49 9.53 14.61
N ASP A 618 -8.75 9.84 14.92
CA ASP A 618 -9.22 11.21 14.91
C ASP A 618 -8.45 12.02 15.97
N PRO A 619 -7.78 13.14 15.62
CA PRO A 619 -6.91 13.86 16.55
C PRO A 619 -7.65 14.46 17.76
N VAL A 620 -8.98 14.64 17.66
CA VAL A 620 -9.80 15.17 18.75
C VAL A 620 -10.31 14.05 19.65
N SER A 621 -10.99 13.07 19.07
CA SER A 621 -11.66 11.98 19.81
C SER A 621 -10.79 10.75 20.06
N GLY A 622 -9.70 10.58 19.31
CA GLY A 622 -8.84 9.40 19.35
C GLY A 622 -9.42 8.15 18.69
N ARG A 623 -10.64 8.21 18.13
CA ARG A 623 -11.35 7.06 17.54
C ARG A 623 -10.79 6.65 16.17
N PRO A 624 -10.93 5.36 15.76
CA PRO A 624 -10.55 4.91 14.42
C PRO A 624 -11.41 5.56 13.33
N ALA A 625 -10.75 6.26 12.43
CA ALA A 625 -11.30 6.91 11.26
C ALA A 625 -10.64 6.38 9.98
N VAL A 626 -11.44 6.19 8.95
CA VAL A 626 -11.03 5.89 7.60
C VAL A 626 -10.71 7.20 6.89
N GLU A 627 -9.61 7.22 6.15
CA GLU A 627 -9.16 8.34 5.31
C GLU A 627 -8.58 7.77 4.01
N ILE A 628 -8.61 8.55 2.94
CA ILE A 628 -7.88 8.21 1.72
C ILE A 628 -6.37 8.24 2.01
N ALA A 629 -5.64 7.21 1.57
CA ALA A 629 -4.21 7.09 1.86
C ALA A 629 -3.40 8.27 1.32
N HIS A 630 -3.75 8.71 0.09
CA HIS A 630 -3.12 9.82 -0.62
C HIS A 630 -4.14 10.59 -1.46
N GLU A 631 -4.12 11.92 -1.40
CA GLU A 631 -5.00 12.79 -2.22
C GLU A 631 -4.85 12.55 -3.72
N ALA A 632 -3.70 12.02 -4.15
CA ALA A 632 -3.48 11.55 -5.52
C ALA A 632 -4.55 10.56 -6.00
N LEU A 633 -5.20 9.81 -5.11
CA LEU A 633 -6.31 8.92 -5.48
C LEU A 633 -7.53 9.70 -5.97
N ILE A 634 -7.82 10.87 -5.39
CA ILE A 634 -8.98 11.70 -5.75
C ILE A 634 -8.80 12.22 -7.17
N GLU A 635 -7.62 12.73 -7.50
CA GLU A 635 -7.30 13.32 -8.80
C GLU A 635 -7.08 12.27 -9.88
N ALA A 636 -6.38 11.17 -9.55
CA ALA A 636 -5.94 10.20 -10.55
C ALA A 636 -7.01 9.17 -10.92
N TRP A 637 -8.06 9.00 -10.11
CA TRP A 637 -9.09 7.99 -10.33
C TRP A 637 -10.37 8.60 -10.92
N PRO A 638 -10.60 8.53 -12.25
CA PRO A 638 -11.73 9.20 -12.90
C PRO A 638 -13.07 8.73 -12.34
N ARG A 639 -13.20 7.43 -12.02
CA ARG A 639 -14.39 6.85 -11.40
C ARG A 639 -14.76 7.52 -10.08
N LEU A 640 -13.77 7.78 -9.22
CA LEU A 640 -13.98 8.51 -7.98
C LEU A 640 -14.41 9.96 -8.25
N THR A 641 -13.72 10.62 -9.18
CA THR A 641 -14.09 11.98 -9.59
C THR A 641 -15.53 12.04 -10.11
N ASP A 642 -15.96 11.05 -10.90
CA ASP A 642 -17.32 10.97 -11.44
C ASP A 642 -18.35 10.71 -10.35
N TRP A 643 -18.07 9.82 -9.40
CA TRP A 643 -18.95 9.58 -8.25
C TRP A 643 -19.14 10.85 -7.43
N VAL A 644 -18.05 11.55 -7.09
CA VAL A 644 -18.10 12.79 -6.31
C VAL A 644 -18.82 13.88 -7.09
N ARG A 645 -18.56 14.01 -8.40
CA ARG A 645 -19.24 14.98 -9.26
C ARG A 645 -20.74 14.71 -9.37
N TYR A 646 -21.13 13.45 -9.58
CA TYR A 646 -22.53 13.03 -9.68
C TYR A 646 -23.27 13.19 -8.35
N HIS A 647 -22.59 12.98 -7.23
CA HIS A 647 -23.15 13.09 -5.88
C HIS A 647 -22.73 14.36 -5.13
N ARG A 648 -22.31 15.41 -5.84
CA ARG A 648 -21.70 16.61 -5.22
C ARG A 648 -22.60 17.26 -4.18
N ALA A 649 -23.87 17.49 -4.52
CA ALA A 649 -24.85 18.07 -3.59
C ALA A 649 -25.05 17.22 -2.32
N PHE A 650 -24.92 15.89 -2.44
CA PHE A 650 -24.97 14.99 -1.29
C PHE A 650 -23.67 15.06 -0.48
N SER A 651 -22.51 14.99 -1.12
CA SER A 651 -21.19 15.03 -0.46
C SER A 651 -21.02 16.32 0.34
N ASP A 652 -21.35 17.46 -0.25
CA ASP A 652 -21.26 18.79 0.38
C ASP A 652 -22.17 18.87 1.62
N TRP A 653 -23.45 18.49 1.47
CA TRP A 653 -24.41 18.43 2.58
C TRP A 653 -23.98 17.45 3.67
N TYR A 654 -23.52 16.26 3.29
CA TYR A 654 -23.13 15.22 4.23
C TYR A 654 -21.94 15.69 5.08
N ALA A 655 -20.94 16.30 4.44
CA ALA A 655 -19.74 16.80 5.12
C ALA A 655 -20.05 17.99 6.05
N ALA A 656 -20.85 18.96 5.59
CA ALA A 656 -21.13 20.18 6.33
C ALA A 656 -22.19 20.02 7.43
N ASP A 657 -23.32 19.40 7.10
CA ASP A 657 -24.53 19.45 7.95
C ASP A 657 -24.80 18.14 8.70
N PHE A 658 -24.40 16.99 8.14
CA PHE A 658 -24.75 15.68 8.69
C PHE A 658 -23.66 15.05 9.55
N ALA A 659 -22.44 14.92 8.99
CA ALA A 659 -21.35 14.18 9.61
C ALA A 659 -20.94 14.70 11.00
N PRO A 660 -20.81 16.02 11.26
CA PRO A 660 -20.44 16.51 12.59
C PRO A 660 -21.44 16.13 13.68
N ALA A 661 -22.75 16.28 13.40
CA ALA A 661 -23.81 15.95 14.35
C ALA A 661 -23.91 14.43 14.56
N PHE A 662 -23.76 13.66 13.48
CA PHE A 662 -23.75 12.20 13.52
C PHE A 662 -22.58 11.65 14.36
N GLN A 663 -21.40 12.25 14.23
CA GLN A 663 -20.22 11.91 15.03
C GLN A 663 -20.43 12.26 16.51
N LEU A 664 -21.03 13.41 16.84
CA LEU A 664 -21.38 13.72 18.23
C LEU A 664 -22.36 12.70 18.83
N TRP A 665 -23.40 12.33 18.09
CA TRP A 665 -24.40 11.37 18.55
C TRP A 665 -23.81 9.97 18.80
N THR A 666 -23.01 9.47 17.87
CA THR A 666 -22.29 8.19 18.05
C THR A 666 -21.15 8.28 19.08
N GLY A 667 -20.66 9.50 19.35
CA GLY A 667 -19.65 9.84 20.35
C GLY A 667 -20.15 9.73 21.79
N HIS A 668 -21.39 10.15 22.03
CA HIS A 668 -21.97 10.34 23.36
C HIS A 668 -23.17 9.41 23.61
N ASP A 669 -22.95 8.10 23.52
CA ASP A 669 -23.95 7.05 23.84
C ASP A 669 -25.32 7.25 23.18
N ARG A 670 -25.36 7.83 21.98
CA ARG A 670 -26.60 8.05 21.22
C ARG A 670 -27.64 8.92 21.95
N ARG A 671 -27.20 9.87 22.79
CA ARG A 671 -28.10 10.79 23.51
C ARG A 671 -28.97 11.63 22.58
N GLU A 672 -30.21 11.87 22.99
CA GLU A 672 -31.21 12.60 22.18
C GLU A 672 -30.82 14.06 21.89
N GLU A 673 -29.99 14.68 22.74
CA GLU A 673 -29.52 16.07 22.61
C GLU A 673 -28.69 16.32 21.35
N PHE A 674 -28.12 15.27 20.76
CA PHE A 674 -27.32 15.34 19.52
C PHE A 674 -28.10 14.92 18.27
N LEU A 675 -29.42 14.73 18.35
CA LEU A 675 -30.26 14.42 17.19
C LEU A 675 -30.46 15.64 16.29
N LEU A 676 -30.66 15.41 14.99
CA LEU A 676 -30.69 16.46 13.98
C LEU A 676 -31.82 17.49 14.22
N PRO A 677 -31.57 18.79 13.94
CA PRO A 677 -32.61 19.80 13.85
C PRO A 677 -33.63 19.49 12.74
N LYS A 678 -34.84 20.06 12.83
CA LYS A 678 -35.93 19.78 11.87
C LYS A 678 -35.51 19.93 10.40
N SER A 679 -34.88 21.04 10.04
CA SER A 679 -34.44 21.32 8.67
C SER A 679 -33.48 20.25 8.13
N THR A 680 -32.52 19.82 8.96
CA THR A 680 -31.52 18.81 8.57
C THR A 680 -32.13 17.41 8.53
N THR A 681 -33.07 17.09 9.43
CA THR A 681 -33.80 15.82 9.41
C THR A 681 -34.68 15.68 8.17
N ASP A 682 -35.36 16.74 7.75
CA ASP A 682 -36.19 16.72 6.54
C ASP A 682 -35.32 16.54 5.28
N ALA A 683 -34.16 17.22 5.22
CA ALA A 683 -33.17 16.99 4.17
C ALA A 683 -32.61 15.56 4.17
N ALA A 684 -32.29 15.02 5.36
CA ALA A 684 -31.78 13.65 5.48
C ALA A 684 -32.82 12.60 5.05
N ARG A 685 -34.11 12.80 5.39
CA ARG A 685 -35.23 11.97 4.92
C ARG A 685 -35.32 11.98 3.39
N ALA A 686 -35.18 13.15 2.76
CA ALA A 686 -35.17 13.26 1.30
C ALA A 686 -33.99 12.48 0.68
N TRP A 687 -32.79 12.57 1.25
CA TRP A 687 -31.64 11.80 0.79
C TRP A 687 -31.81 10.29 0.96
N CYS A 688 -32.43 9.81 2.05
CA CYS A 688 -32.74 8.39 2.23
C CYS A 688 -33.66 7.85 1.13
N VAL A 689 -34.55 8.68 0.57
CA VAL A 689 -35.44 8.30 -0.54
C VAL A 689 -34.72 8.40 -1.88
N GLN A 690 -34.00 9.48 -2.13
CA GLN A 690 -33.35 9.73 -3.42
C GLN A 690 -32.10 8.87 -3.64
N ARG A 691 -31.39 8.52 -2.56
CA ARG A 691 -30.09 7.83 -2.56
C ARG A 691 -29.99 6.84 -1.39
N PRO A 692 -30.82 5.77 -1.37
CA PRO A 692 -30.87 4.82 -0.25
C PRO A 692 -29.51 4.15 0.03
N ALA A 693 -28.76 3.77 -1.00
CA ALA A 693 -27.44 3.17 -0.85
C ALA A 693 -26.44 4.10 -0.14
N LEU A 694 -26.47 5.41 -0.44
CA LEU A 694 -25.59 6.39 0.18
C LEU A 694 -25.97 6.76 1.62
N MET A 695 -27.10 6.28 2.13
CA MET A 695 -27.57 6.53 3.50
C MET A 695 -27.76 5.24 4.32
N ALA A 696 -27.34 4.09 3.80
CA ALA A 696 -27.47 2.80 4.46
C ALA A 696 -26.70 2.71 5.79
N GLY A 697 -27.11 1.74 6.62
CA GLY A 697 -26.45 1.41 7.87
C GLY A 697 -26.73 2.38 9.03
N PRO A 698 -25.73 2.65 9.89
CA PRO A 698 -25.86 3.52 11.07
C PRO A 698 -26.37 4.95 10.78
N ALA A 699 -26.11 5.47 9.58
CA ALA A 699 -26.64 6.77 9.15
C ALA A 699 -28.17 6.77 9.07
N LEU A 700 -28.78 5.70 8.54
CA LEU A 700 -30.24 5.54 8.48
C LEU A 700 -30.85 5.45 9.87
N GLU A 701 -30.20 4.74 10.81
CA GLU A 701 -30.63 4.67 12.20
C GLU A 701 -30.69 6.06 12.85
N TYR A 702 -29.66 6.89 12.62
CA TYR A 702 -29.61 8.25 13.14
C TYR A 702 -30.71 9.14 12.57
N VAL A 703 -31.01 9.01 11.27
CA VAL A 703 -32.12 9.73 10.63
C VAL A 703 -33.45 9.29 11.22
N ARG A 704 -33.67 7.99 11.42
CA ARG A 704 -34.90 7.45 12.05
C ARG A 704 -35.08 7.94 13.48
N ALA A 705 -34.03 7.90 14.30
CA ALA A 705 -34.09 8.41 15.67
C ALA A 705 -34.40 9.93 15.71
N SER A 706 -33.79 10.70 14.80
CA SER A 706 -34.05 12.15 14.69
C SER A 706 -35.48 12.44 14.23
N ALA A 707 -35.99 11.65 13.31
CA ALA A 707 -37.37 11.68 12.82
C ALA A 707 -38.38 11.37 13.93
N GLU A 708 -38.19 10.27 14.65
CA GLU A 708 -39.07 9.85 15.75
C GLU A 708 -39.14 10.89 16.86
N ARG A 709 -38.02 11.56 17.19
CA ARG A 709 -38.01 12.68 18.15
C ARG A 709 -38.87 13.85 17.67
N LEU A 710 -38.79 14.21 16.39
CA LEU A 710 -39.59 15.30 15.83
C LEU A 710 -41.07 14.95 15.78
N ASP A 711 -41.41 13.72 15.43
CA ASP A 711 -42.79 13.25 15.38
C ASP A 711 -43.40 13.24 16.79
N ARG A 712 -42.67 12.75 17.81
CA ARG A 712 -43.07 12.86 19.23
C ARG A 712 -43.28 14.31 19.68
N ALA A 713 -42.33 15.20 19.37
CA ALA A 713 -42.43 16.60 19.74
C ALA A 713 -43.62 17.31 19.05
N GLN A 714 -43.96 16.92 17.82
CA GLN A 714 -45.14 17.42 17.11
C GLN A 714 -46.44 16.91 17.73
N GLU A 715 -46.51 15.62 18.08
CA GLU A 715 -47.65 15.03 18.77
C GLU A 715 -47.88 15.68 20.14
N GLU A 716 -46.82 15.85 20.94
CA GLU A 716 -46.89 16.53 22.24
C GLU A 716 -47.34 17.98 22.08
N ALA A 717 -46.82 18.72 21.09
CA ALA A 717 -47.25 20.08 20.80
C ALA A 717 -48.71 20.14 20.31
N TRP A 718 -49.16 19.15 19.53
CA TRP A 718 -50.56 19.02 19.11
C TRP A 718 -51.47 18.75 20.31
N HIS A 719 -51.09 17.82 21.18
CA HIS A 719 -51.80 17.51 22.42
C HIS A 719 -51.83 18.72 23.37
N ALA A 720 -50.72 19.44 23.52
CA ALA A 720 -50.63 20.63 24.36
C ALA A 720 -51.51 21.77 23.83
N ARG A 721 -51.48 22.05 22.52
CA ARG A 721 -52.37 23.04 21.87
C ARG A 721 -53.83 22.66 22.06
N ARG A 722 -54.17 21.39 21.81
CA ARG A 722 -55.52 20.87 22.00
C ARG A 722 -55.99 21.02 23.45
N ASN A 723 -55.16 20.65 24.42
CA ASN A 723 -55.47 20.78 25.85
C ASN A 723 -55.59 22.26 26.28
N ALA A 724 -54.77 23.15 25.73
CA ALA A 724 -54.84 24.58 25.97
C ALA A 724 -56.14 25.19 25.40
N ASP A 725 -56.54 24.80 24.19
CA ASP A 725 -57.80 25.23 23.58
C ASP A 725 -59.01 24.69 24.35
N GLU A 726 -58.98 23.43 24.81
CA GLU A 726 -59.99 22.87 25.71
C GLU A 726 -60.07 23.64 27.04
N SER A 727 -58.93 23.93 27.66
CA SER A 727 -58.86 24.69 28.93
C SER A 727 -59.35 26.13 28.79
N ARG A 728 -58.97 26.81 27.70
CA ARG A 728 -59.46 28.16 27.37
C ARG A 728 -60.97 28.16 27.16
N SER A 729 -61.50 27.14 26.50
CA SER A 729 -62.93 27.01 26.25
C SER A 729 -63.74 26.76 27.52
N ILE A 730 -63.21 25.96 28.44
CA ILE A 730 -63.79 25.78 29.78
C ILE A 730 -63.76 27.09 30.57
N LEU A 731 -62.64 27.83 30.52
CA LEU A 731 -62.51 29.14 31.18
C LEU A 731 -63.53 30.15 30.63
N TRP A 732 -63.71 30.22 29.31
CA TRP A 732 -64.68 31.10 28.65
C TRP A 732 -66.12 30.72 28.98
N ALA A 733 -66.45 29.43 28.99
CA ALA A 733 -67.77 28.95 29.42
C ALA A 733 -68.05 29.28 30.91
N THR A 734 -67.05 29.11 31.78
CA THR A 734 -67.16 29.45 33.21
C THR A 734 -67.33 30.96 33.43
N ARG A 735 -66.67 31.79 32.61
CA ARG A 735 -66.82 33.25 32.62
C ARG A 735 -68.18 33.70 32.09
N ALA A 736 -68.70 33.07 31.03
CA ALA A 736 -70.05 33.34 30.51
C ALA A 736 -71.15 32.99 31.53
N VAL A 737 -70.98 31.90 32.28
CA VAL A 737 -71.89 31.51 33.38
C VAL A 737 -71.85 32.52 34.54
N ARG A 738 -70.70 33.15 34.82
CA ARG A 738 -70.58 34.19 35.87
C ARG A 738 -71.18 35.54 35.49
N HIS A 739 -71.39 35.83 34.20
CA HIS A 739 -71.89 37.12 33.71
C HIS A 739 -73.35 37.10 33.24
N ASP A 740 -74.12 36.04 33.57
CA ASP A 740 -75.58 35.94 33.34
C ASP A 740 -76.00 36.05 31.86
N GLU A 741 -75.18 35.54 30.93
CA GLU A 741 -75.52 35.36 29.51
C GLU A 741 -75.76 33.87 29.16
N PRO A 742 -76.96 33.32 29.47
CA PRO A 742 -77.23 31.89 29.32
C PRO A 742 -77.26 31.42 27.86
N THR A 743 -77.62 32.30 26.92
CA THR A 743 -77.66 32.00 25.48
C THR A 743 -76.28 31.84 24.87
N THR A 744 -75.30 32.63 25.31
CA THR A 744 -73.91 32.59 24.84
C THR A 744 -73.20 31.33 25.35
N ALA A 745 -73.45 30.95 26.61
CA ALA A 745 -72.94 29.72 27.21
C ALA A 745 -73.51 28.45 26.53
N LEU A 746 -74.80 28.45 26.18
CA LEU A 746 -75.46 27.34 25.50
C LEU A 746 -75.00 27.20 24.04
N ALA A 747 -74.80 28.31 23.32
CA ALA A 747 -74.27 28.31 21.95
C ALA A 747 -72.82 27.76 21.88
N LEU A 748 -71.97 28.10 22.85
CA LEU A 748 -70.60 27.59 22.95
C LEU A 748 -70.53 26.10 23.34
N ALA A 749 -71.50 25.60 24.11
CA ALA A 749 -71.61 24.19 24.49
C ALA A 749 -72.16 23.30 23.36
N LEU A 750 -73.04 23.85 22.51
CA LEU A 750 -73.68 23.13 21.41
C LEU A 750 -72.90 23.20 20.09
N ASN A 751 -72.07 24.23 19.88
CA ASN A 751 -71.27 24.38 18.67
C ASN A 751 -69.92 23.65 18.78
N ARG A 752 -69.93 22.30 18.87
CA ARG A 752 -68.71 21.49 18.67
C ARG A 752 -68.94 20.20 17.88
N PRO A 753 -68.00 19.83 16.98
CA PRO A 753 -68.10 18.61 16.20
C PRO A 753 -67.67 17.37 17.01
N HIS A 754 -68.61 16.44 17.13
CA HIS A 754 -68.48 14.99 17.23
C HIS A 754 -67.23 14.41 17.93
N GLY A 755 -67.43 13.99 19.18
CA GLY A 755 -66.71 12.87 19.77
C GLY A 755 -66.45 13.02 21.27
N TRP A 756 -66.63 11.92 21.99
CA TRP A 756 -66.16 11.59 23.35
C TRP A 756 -67.20 11.63 24.50
N ASN A 757 -67.22 10.52 25.25
CA ASN A 757 -68.37 9.94 25.97
C ASN A 757 -68.19 9.86 27.50
N THR A 758 -67.28 10.63 28.11
CA THR A 758 -66.91 10.40 29.54
C THR A 758 -66.85 11.64 30.43
N ARG A 759 -67.35 12.79 29.99
CA ARG A 759 -67.59 13.96 30.87
C ARG A 759 -68.99 14.58 30.72
N ARG A 760 -69.99 13.76 30.36
CA ARG A 760 -71.40 14.16 30.34
C ARG A 760 -71.92 14.57 31.74
N GLY A 761 -71.40 13.97 32.81
CA GLY A 761 -71.97 14.14 34.16
C GLY A 761 -71.85 15.55 34.74
N THR A 762 -70.72 16.23 34.54
CA THR A 762 -70.44 17.50 35.24
C THR A 762 -71.01 18.72 34.50
N ALA A 763 -70.91 18.73 33.17
CA ALA A 763 -71.46 19.82 32.34
C ALA A 763 -73.01 19.77 32.28
N LEU A 764 -73.61 18.57 32.21
CA LEU A 764 -75.07 18.43 32.28
C LEU A 764 -75.62 18.70 33.69
N ARG A 765 -74.87 18.42 34.77
CA ARG A 765 -75.25 18.82 36.14
C ARG A 765 -75.23 20.33 36.32
N ALA A 766 -74.20 21.01 35.80
CA ALA A 766 -74.14 22.47 35.83
C ALA A 766 -75.26 23.11 35.00
N LEU A 767 -75.60 22.52 33.84
CA LEU A 767 -76.76 22.92 33.03
C LEU A 767 -78.11 22.64 33.73
N ALA A 768 -78.22 21.54 34.47
CA ALA A 768 -79.43 21.20 35.22
C ALA A 768 -79.65 22.10 36.45
N GLU A 769 -78.58 22.54 37.13
CA GLU A 769 -78.67 23.52 38.22
C GLU A 769 -79.04 24.92 37.72
N VAL A 770 -78.56 25.32 36.53
CA VAL A 770 -78.93 26.62 35.91
C VAL A 770 -80.34 26.59 35.31
N ALA A 771 -80.80 25.45 34.78
CA ALA A 771 -82.14 25.28 34.23
C ALA A 771 -83.27 25.27 35.28
N TYR A 772 -82.93 25.23 36.58
CA TYR A 772 -83.90 25.18 37.69
C TYR A 772 -84.22 26.55 38.32
N ARG A 773 -83.95 27.66 37.61
CA ARG A 773 -84.58 28.95 37.95
C ARG A 773 -86.01 29.00 37.37
N PRO A 774 -87.06 29.18 38.20
CA PRO A 774 -88.44 29.23 37.71
C PRO A 774 -88.64 30.50 36.87
N GLY A 775 -89.11 30.36 35.62
CA GLY A 775 -89.52 31.48 34.75
C GLY A 775 -89.16 31.37 33.26
N LEU A 776 -88.32 30.42 32.84
CA LEU A 776 -87.83 30.37 31.44
C LEU A 776 -88.67 29.52 30.47
N ARG A 777 -89.71 28.83 30.93
CA ARG A 777 -90.62 28.05 30.06
C ARG A 777 -91.54 28.90 29.19
N GLU A 778 -91.74 30.18 29.51
CA GLU A 778 -92.69 31.06 28.79
C GLU A 778 -92.09 31.76 27.56
N ARG A 779 -90.78 31.62 27.29
CA ARG A 779 -90.12 32.32 26.17
C ARG A 779 -89.71 31.44 24.99
N ALA A 780 -90.03 30.15 24.99
CA ALA A 780 -89.60 29.24 23.94
C ALA A 780 -90.78 28.66 23.14
N ALA A 781 -91.20 29.37 22.09
CA ALA A 781 -91.96 28.84 20.95
C ALA A 781 -91.68 29.71 19.69
N PRO A 782 -91.84 29.19 18.46
CA PRO A 782 -91.22 28.01 17.89
C PRO A 782 -90.32 28.37 16.68
N TRP A 783 -89.24 27.63 16.47
CA TRP A 783 -88.46 27.68 15.22
C TRP A 783 -89.24 27.05 14.06
N PRO A 784 -89.37 27.69 12.89
CA PRO A 784 -90.00 27.07 11.74
C PRO A 784 -89.04 26.14 10.98
N HIS A 785 -89.54 24.92 10.74
CA HIS A 785 -89.34 24.00 9.62
C HIS A 785 -88.05 24.07 8.75
N ARG A 786 -87.20 23.05 8.94
CA ARG A 786 -86.70 21.98 8.01
C ARG A 786 -86.20 22.32 6.57
N PRO A 787 -85.33 21.44 6.00
CA PRO A 787 -84.12 21.80 5.25
C PRO A 787 -84.23 21.60 3.73
N GLN A 788 -83.31 22.20 2.96
CA GLN A 788 -82.99 21.77 1.60
C GLN A 788 -81.53 21.31 1.50
N THR A 789 -81.40 19.98 1.37
CA THR A 789 -80.50 19.20 0.50
C THR A 789 -79.00 19.52 0.46
N TRP A 790 -78.24 18.59 1.05
CA TRP A 790 -76.86 18.27 0.69
C TRP A 790 -76.81 17.44 -0.60
N PRO A 791 -75.78 17.56 -1.45
CA PRO A 791 -75.46 16.52 -2.43
C PRO A 791 -74.77 15.34 -1.72
N SER A 792 -75.29 14.14 -1.94
CA SER A 792 -74.71 12.87 -1.49
C SER A 792 -73.45 12.47 -2.26
N PRO A 793 -72.61 11.60 -1.67
CA PRO A 793 -71.38 11.08 -2.27
C PRO A 793 -71.69 9.93 -3.23
N SER A 794 -71.03 9.90 -4.39
CA SER A 794 -71.01 8.74 -5.28
C SER A 794 -69.72 7.93 -5.03
N ALA A 795 -69.91 6.65 -4.69
CA ALA A 795 -68.91 5.60 -4.77
C ALA A 795 -69.43 4.50 -5.74
N PRO A 796 -68.66 3.43 -5.99
CA PRO A 796 -68.05 3.03 -7.26
C PRO A 796 -68.97 2.17 -8.16
N GLY A 797 -68.62 2.06 -9.45
CA GLY A 797 -69.26 1.13 -10.38
C GLY A 797 -68.23 0.38 -11.22
N SER A 798 -68.11 -0.91 -10.96
CA SER A 798 -67.54 -1.92 -11.85
C SER A 798 -68.51 -2.27 -12.97
N SER A 799 -68.03 -2.23 -14.21
CA SER A 799 -68.45 -3.10 -15.31
C SER A 799 -67.24 -3.33 -16.19
#